data_AF-A0A2M4CHS0-F1
#
_entry.id   AF-A0A2M4CHS0-F1
#
_cell.length_a   1.000
_cell.length_b   1.000
_cell.length_c   1.000
_cell.angle_alpha   90.00
_cell.angle_beta   90.00
_cell.angle_gamma   90.00
#
_symmetry.space_group_name_H-M   'P 1'
#
loop_
_entity.id
_entity.type
_entity.pdbx_description
1 polymer ?
#
loop_
_entity_poly.entity_id
_entity_poly.type
_entity_poly.pdbx_seq_one_letter_code
_entity_poly.pdbx_strand_id
1 'polypeptide(L)'
;RLPQAHNVQLSAIQRPFASAASGVVDEVEKLRVFPSAGPPIRSNSIQQHSPTPLLPLGASRSTFCRFRSTKPNPPPFLFSLSIDIGDFPSRRTEWQQMESNTTIETDSDTKTITATSRDKWGKDIEFMLSCIAYSVGFGNIWKFPYTALKYGGGAFLLPYLIVLFVVGRPIYYLEMVLGQFSSRGVVKLYDLAPGMRGIGVAQTIAMFVVMTYYAPVLGITFRYLVASFSSTLPWSVCDPSWTNCLNSSFVGHRNSTNATSSSQSSAELYFNIDITHKAKLADNGLGAPDLWLSLCLLFSWVVVATILIRGAKSTGKASYFLAIFPYIIMVVLLVQTLMLEGAWNGIWFFFKPQWKALLTVEVWYEAVTQCFFSLSVCYGGIVAYSSFNNFRNNVYRDAVIISWLDTFTSIIAGCIVFGVIGNLSLMNGQDIQELAKDGPGLTFITYPDAIAKFQVVPQVFAILFFLMLFIVGVGSNLGVTTSIITAIRDQRPDLKHWVVVVGIATIGFFLGLLYLTPGGFEFLDVMDGFGAKYISLTFAVFELVTVAWIYGVDRICRDIRYMLDRSTSLYWRLCWGLIAPIATMIILVYSLFEFKLPEVPWGYNALGFSIFVIAVLQLPAWYLYAIYCRRRRHDESLRKAAWNVLKPLTSWGPENDSLRAIYRTEEEQAQVKEVFPPSLGQRIRKRMFNMS
;
A
#
# COMPACT_ATOMS: atom_id res chain seq x y z
N ARG A 1 -26.24 -58.56 -9.09
CA ARG A 1 -25.86 -59.37 -10.27
C ARG A 1 -24.55 -58.79 -10.81
N LEU A 2 -23.50 -59.61 -10.87
CA LEU A 2 -22.26 -59.37 -11.65
C LEU A 2 -22.55 -59.64 -13.16
N PRO A 3 -21.66 -59.35 -14.15
CA PRO A 3 -20.18 -59.42 -14.11
C PRO A 3 -19.44 -58.15 -14.62
N GLN A 4 -18.17 -57.91 -14.21
CA GLN A 4 -16.89 -58.15 -14.94
C GLN A 4 -16.80 -57.58 -16.37
N ALA A 5 -15.63 -57.23 -16.94
CA ALA A 5 -14.33 -56.77 -16.46
C ALA A 5 -13.46 -56.57 -17.72
N HIS A 6 -12.49 -55.63 -17.73
CA HIS A 6 -11.27 -55.83 -18.52
C HIS A 6 -10.10 -54.99 -18.00
N ASN A 7 -8.99 -55.68 -17.70
CA ASN A 7 -7.67 -55.08 -17.49
C ASN A 7 -7.03 -54.72 -18.86
N VAL A 8 -5.99 -53.87 -18.87
CA VAL A 8 -4.59 -54.30 -19.12
C VAL A 8 -3.56 -53.14 -19.13
N GLN A 9 -2.48 -53.35 -18.36
CA GLN A 9 -1.08 -52.87 -18.43
C GLN A 9 -0.63 -51.39 -18.26
N LEU A 10 0.37 -51.27 -17.38
CA LEU A 10 1.39 -50.21 -17.32
C LEU A 10 2.55 -50.48 -18.30
N SER A 11 3.16 -49.43 -18.83
CA SER A 11 4.62 -49.14 -18.84
C SER A 11 4.81 -47.76 -19.50
N ALA A 12 5.37 -46.75 -18.83
CA ALA A 12 6.78 -46.52 -18.49
C ALA A 12 7.66 -46.09 -19.68
N ILE A 13 8.63 -45.19 -19.40
CA ILE A 13 9.88 -44.86 -20.13
C ILE A 13 10.00 -43.47 -20.80
N GLN A 14 10.85 -42.64 -20.14
CA GLN A 14 11.86 -41.69 -20.62
C GLN A 14 11.54 -40.48 -21.54
N ARG A 15 12.26 -39.38 -21.23
CA ARG A 15 12.58 -38.25 -22.13
C ARG A 15 13.43 -38.73 -23.32
N PRO A 16 13.59 -37.91 -24.37
CA PRO A 16 14.90 -37.24 -24.46
C PRO A 16 14.85 -35.75 -24.81
N PHE A 17 16.02 -35.12 -24.71
CA PHE A 17 16.33 -33.73 -25.07
C PHE A 17 16.92 -33.69 -26.51
N ALA A 18 16.90 -32.48 -27.11
CA ALA A 18 17.82 -32.00 -28.15
C ALA A 18 17.81 -32.63 -29.58
N SER A 19 17.33 -31.81 -30.54
CA SER A 19 17.78 -31.66 -31.95
C SER A 19 16.85 -30.59 -32.58
N ALA A 20 17.26 -29.61 -33.37
CA ALA A 20 18.49 -29.47 -34.16
C ALA A 20 19.03 -28.02 -34.18
N ALA A 21 20.35 -27.90 -34.32
CA ALA A 21 21.04 -26.70 -34.80
C ALA A 21 22.32 -27.12 -35.53
N SER A 22 22.38 -26.96 -36.86
CA SER A 22 23.59 -26.84 -37.70
C SER A 22 23.24 -26.82 -39.20
N GLY A 23 24.06 -26.13 -40.01
CA GLY A 23 23.84 -25.83 -41.43
C GLY A 23 24.04 -24.32 -41.70
N VAL A 24 25.28 -23.79 -41.66
CA VAL A 24 26.25 -23.75 -42.80
C VAL A 24 25.66 -22.92 -43.97
N VAL A 25 26.00 -21.65 -44.21
CA VAL A 25 27.29 -20.96 -44.46
C VAL A 25 27.86 -21.21 -45.87
N ASP A 26 28.07 -20.10 -46.60
CA ASP A 26 28.82 -19.85 -47.86
C ASP A 26 28.25 -20.23 -49.26
N GLU A 27 27.79 -19.19 -49.98
CA GLU A 27 28.17 -18.76 -51.36
C GLU A 27 27.70 -17.29 -51.50
N VAL A 28 28.45 -16.23 -51.86
CA VAL A 28 29.69 -15.96 -52.62
C VAL A 28 29.50 -15.59 -54.12
N GLU A 29 29.21 -14.29 -54.30
CA GLU A 29 29.80 -13.37 -55.32
C GLU A 29 29.24 -13.26 -56.77
N LYS A 30 29.31 -12.00 -57.27
CA LYS A 30 29.12 -11.46 -58.65
C LYS A 30 27.65 -11.14 -59.00
N LEU A 31 27.32 -9.96 -59.55
CA LEU A 31 28.11 -9.05 -60.42
C LEU A 31 28.17 -7.58 -59.97
N ARG A 32 29.27 -6.90 -60.34
CA ARG A 32 29.46 -5.44 -60.26
C ARG A 32 28.93 -4.74 -61.52
N VAL A 33 28.51 -3.47 -61.42
CA VAL A 33 29.01 -2.36 -62.27
C VAL A 33 29.04 -1.04 -61.47
N PHE A 34 30.24 -0.49 -61.30
CA PHE A 34 30.57 0.94 -61.07
C PHE A 34 31.28 1.41 -62.37
N PRO A 35 31.33 2.72 -62.74
CA PRO A 35 32.04 3.79 -62.00
C PRO A 35 31.31 5.18 -62.14
N SER A 36 31.83 6.41 -61.91
CA SER A 36 33.14 6.96 -61.49
C SER A 36 32.98 8.42 -60.99
N ALA A 37 34.04 8.94 -60.35
CA ALA A 37 34.43 10.37 -60.24
C ALA A 37 33.66 11.31 -59.29
N GLY A 38 34.32 12.23 -58.57
CA GLY A 38 35.77 12.49 -58.47
C GLY A 38 36.06 13.91 -57.92
N PRO A 39 37.03 14.14 -57.01
CA PRO A 39 37.23 15.41 -56.29
C PRO A 39 38.54 16.10 -56.78
N PRO A 40 39.38 16.82 -55.97
CA PRO A 40 39.22 17.72 -54.81
C PRO A 40 39.87 19.12 -55.08
N ILE A 41 40.12 19.98 -54.04
CA ILE A 41 41.19 21.04 -53.89
C ILE A 41 40.73 22.11 -52.86
N ARG A 42 41.54 22.90 -52.12
CA ARG A 42 42.82 22.71 -51.37
C ARG A 42 43.10 24.01 -50.55
N SER A 43 43.65 23.87 -49.33
CA SER A 43 44.48 24.83 -48.53
C SER A 43 44.51 26.36 -48.79
N ASN A 44 44.48 27.16 -47.71
CA ASN A 44 45.64 28.00 -47.33
C ASN A 44 45.57 28.58 -45.89
N SER A 45 46.73 29.03 -45.39
CA SER A 45 47.07 29.42 -44.01
C SER A 45 47.57 30.88 -43.91
N ILE A 46 47.73 31.42 -42.68
CA ILE A 46 48.93 32.17 -42.16
C ILE A 46 48.62 32.94 -40.83
N GLN A 47 49.46 32.71 -39.80
CA GLN A 47 49.99 33.57 -38.68
C GLN A 47 49.13 34.70 -38.04
N GLN A 48 49.24 35.11 -36.76
CA GLN A 48 50.11 34.84 -35.58
C GLN A 48 49.32 35.31 -34.30
N HIS A 49 49.71 35.26 -33.01
CA HIS A 49 50.99 34.94 -32.34
C HIS A 49 50.81 34.21 -30.96
N SER A 50 51.19 34.83 -29.83
CA SER A 50 51.28 34.32 -28.44
C SER A 50 51.47 35.52 -27.46
N PRO A 51 51.46 35.42 -26.09
CA PRO A 51 51.56 34.20 -25.26
C PRO A 51 50.64 34.08 -24.00
N THR A 52 50.62 32.85 -23.46
CA THR A 52 50.22 32.39 -22.11
C THR A 52 51.22 32.86 -21.02
N PRO A 53 51.01 32.69 -19.67
CA PRO A 53 50.50 31.48 -18.95
C PRO A 53 49.52 31.80 -17.77
N LEU A 54 48.98 30.92 -16.91
CA LEU A 54 49.31 29.56 -16.43
C LEU A 54 48.05 28.68 -16.17
N LEU A 55 48.27 27.35 -16.17
CA LEU A 55 47.42 26.25 -15.68
C LEU A 55 47.47 26.14 -14.12
N PRO A 56 46.79 25.19 -13.40
CA PRO A 56 46.12 23.96 -13.88
C PRO A 56 44.73 23.59 -13.31
N LEU A 57 44.19 22.55 -13.93
CA LEU A 57 43.11 21.66 -13.45
C LEU A 57 43.34 21.09 -12.03
N GLY A 58 42.26 20.71 -11.32
CA GLY A 58 42.37 19.86 -10.13
C GLY A 58 41.03 19.52 -9.46
N ALA A 59 40.71 18.22 -9.36
CA ALA A 59 39.48 17.72 -8.73
C ALA A 59 39.52 17.72 -7.19
N SER A 60 38.36 17.89 -6.54
CA SER A 60 38.11 17.44 -5.15
C SER A 60 36.60 17.37 -4.89
N ARG A 61 36.03 16.17 -4.72
CA ARG A 61 35.79 15.48 -3.43
C ARG A 61 34.80 16.18 -2.48
N SER A 62 33.69 15.49 -2.26
CA SER A 62 32.99 15.27 -0.98
C SER A 62 33.41 16.15 0.23
N THR A 63 32.51 17.01 0.68
CA THR A 63 32.63 17.67 1.99
C THR A 63 31.52 17.17 2.92
N PHE A 64 31.89 16.29 3.86
CA PHE A 64 31.03 15.86 4.96
C PHE A 64 31.83 15.92 6.27
N CYS A 65 31.27 16.60 7.28
CA CYS A 65 31.74 16.69 8.67
C CYS A 65 33.20 17.11 8.96
N ARG A 66 33.36 18.36 9.44
CA ARG A 66 34.31 18.70 10.50
C ARG A 66 33.61 19.52 11.58
N PHE A 67 33.26 18.89 12.70
CA PHE A 67 33.04 19.58 13.97
C PHE A 67 34.20 19.19 14.89
N ARG A 68 34.97 20.20 15.32
CA ARG A 68 36.16 20.06 16.15
C ARG A 68 35.76 20.46 17.57
N SER A 69 35.70 19.51 18.49
CA SER A 69 35.44 19.81 19.91
C SER A 69 36.78 20.02 20.62
N THR A 70 36.98 21.22 21.15
CA THR A 70 38.11 21.59 22.01
C THR A 70 37.61 21.72 23.45
N LYS A 71 38.26 21.04 24.39
CA LYS A 71 38.05 21.25 25.83
C LYS A 71 38.47 22.67 26.26
N PRO A 72 37.87 23.18 27.34
CA PRO A 72 38.62 23.94 28.34
C PRO A 72 38.57 23.27 29.74
N ASN A 73 39.56 23.60 30.59
CA ASN A 73 39.72 23.15 31.98
C ASN A 73 39.18 24.22 32.98
N PRO A 74 38.95 23.88 34.27
CA PRO A 74 38.31 24.75 35.27
C PRO A 74 39.30 25.55 36.14
N PRO A 75 38.80 26.53 36.93
CA PRO A 75 39.06 26.58 38.40
C PRO A 75 37.91 27.25 39.22
N PRO A 76 38.03 27.54 40.54
CA PRO A 76 38.44 26.70 41.68
C PRO A 76 37.41 26.70 42.86
N PHE A 77 37.78 26.07 43.99
CA PHE A 77 37.03 25.86 45.25
C PHE A 77 36.63 27.13 46.04
N LEU A 78 35.60 27.03 46.92
CA LEU A 78 35.66 27.33 48.39
C LEU A 78 34.38 26.90 49.19
N PHE A 79 34.61 26.17 50.29
CA PHE A 79 33.85 25.84 51.53
C PHE A 79 32.30 25.94 51.75
N SER A 80 31.73 24.77 52.11
CA SER A 80 30.83 24.39 53.24
C SER A 80 29.74 25.31 53.85
N LEU A 81 28.54 24.74 54.05
CA LEU A 81 28.03 24.37 55.40
C LEU A 81 26.93 23.28 55.31
N SER A 82 26.76 22.46 56.35
CA SER A 82 25.73 21.41 56.46
C SER A 82 24.66 21.76 57.51
N ILE A 83 23.39 21.42 57.25
CA ILE A 83 22.36 21.20 58.29
C ILE A 83 21.45 20.03 57.84
N ASP A 84 21.33 18.99 58.65
CA ASP A 84 20.30 17.94 58.58
C ASP A 84 19.08 18.32 59.44
N ILE A 85 17.90 17.73 59.16
CA ILE A 85 16.87 17.24 60.12
C ILE A 85 15.60 16.79 59.36
N GLY A 86 15.04 15.62 59.72
CA GLY A 86 13.57 15.41 59.73
C GLY A 86 12.99 14.29 58.84
N ASP A 87 12.47 13.22 59.48
CA ASP A 87 11.75 12.09 58.87
C ASP A 87 10.22 12.27 58.77
N PHE A 88 9.60 11.78 57.67
CA PHE A 88 8.25 11.18 57.51
C PHE A 88 6.96 11.90 58.04
N PRO A 89 5.70 11.47 57.73
CA PRO A 89 5.23 10.51 56.70
C PRO A 89 4.04 10.99 55.80
N SER A 90 3.82 10.27 54.69
CA SER A 90 2.54 9.96 54.00
C SER A 90 1.32 10.92 54.02
N ARG A 91 0.82 11.29 52.83
CA ARG A 91 -0.61 11.09 52.46
C ARG A 91 -0.89 11.14 50.95
N ARG A 92 -2.06 10.63 50.58
CA ARG A 92 -2.64 10.51 49.24
C ARG A 92 -3.58 11.71 48.98
N THR A 93 -4.03 11.86 47.72
CA THR A 93 -5.12 12.74 47.23
C THR A 93 -4.92 14.26 47.42
N GLU A 94 -4.64 14.97 46.32
CA GLU A 94 -5.49 16.03 45.71
C GLU A 94 -4.71 16.78 44.62
N TRP A 95 -5.25 16.81 43.39
CA TRP A 95 -4.82 17.73 42.33
C TRP A 95 -6.03 18.11 41.47
N GLN A 96 -6.83 19.05 41.97
CA GLN A 96 -7.75 19.85 41.17
C GLN A 96 -7.48 21.33 41.43
N GLN A 97 -7.41 22.10 40.34
CA GLN A 97 -7.55 23.55 40.28
C GLN A 97 -6.65 24.42 41.19
N MET A 98 -5.56 24.92 40.61
CA MET A 98 -5.19 26.32 40.80
C MET A 98 -4.56 26.88 39.52
N GLU A 99 -5.39 27.50 38.68
CA GLU A 99 -4.92 28.44 37.67
C GLU A 99 -4.59 29.75 38.38
N SER A 100 -3.36 30.24 38.23
CA SER A 100 -2.99 31.62 38.60
C SER A 100 -2.16 32.24 37.49
N ASN A 101 -2.66 33.35 36.96
CA ASN A 101 -1.98 34.10 35.91
C ASN A 101 -0.77 34.82 36.49
N THR A 102 0.43 34.45 36.05
CA THR A 102 1.63 35.28 36.20
C THR A 102 2.21 35.55 34.82
N THR A 103 1.90 36.72 34.28
CA THR A 103 2.54 37.26 33.08
C THR A 103 4.00 37.57 33.39
N ILE A 104 4.92 36.80 32.79
CA ILE A 104 6.33 37.16 32.71
C ILE A 104 6.62 37.51 31.25
N GLU A 105 6.78 38.80 30.98
CA GLU A 105 7.39 39.25 29.74
C GLU A 105 8.83 38.72 29.71
N THR A 106 9.20 38.00 28.65
CA THR A 106 10.60 37.71 28.35
C THR A 106 10.96 38.28 26.98
N ASP A 107 12.05 39.02 26.99
CA ASP A 107 12.59 39.75 25.84
C ASP A 107 13.05 38.81 24.72
N SER A 108 13.23 39.40 23.55
CA SER A 108 13.69 38.80 22.32
C SER A 108 15.09 38.15 22.40
N ASP A 109 15.38 37.31 21.39
CA ASP A 109 16.69 36.71 21.12
C ASP A 109 17.22 35.64 22.08
N THR A 110 16.52 34.50 22.11
CA THR A 110 17.22 33.20 21.99
C THR A 110 16.46 32.27 21.05
N LYS A 111 16.98 32.10 19.82
CA LYS A 111 16.55 31.02 18.91
C LYS A 111 17.10 29.67 19.39
N THR A 112 16.55 29.19 20.49
CA THR A 112 16.60 27.76 20.82
C THR A 112 15.99 27.02 19.65
N ILE A 113 16.72 26.08 19.04
CA ILE A 113 16.16 25.20 18.01
C ILE A 113 15.23 24.22 18.73
N THR A 114 14.02 24.68 19.06
CA THR A 114 12.94 23.81 19.49
C THR A 114 12.68 22.83 18.35
N ALA A 115 12.74 21.54 18.66
CA ALA A 115 12.33 20.52 17.71
C ALA A 115 10.87 20.82 17.34
N THR A 116 10.62 21.18 16.08
CA THR A 116 9.27 21.52 15.60
C THR A 116 8.36 20.34 15.88
N SER A 117 7.41 20.54 16.81
CA SER A 117 6.45 19.50 17.20
C SER A 117 5.70 19.01 15.98
N ARG A 118 5.43 17.70 15.92
CA ARG A 118 4.75 17.11 14.78
C ARG A 118 3.32 17.64 14.72
N ASP A 119 2.84 18.00 13.53
CA ASP A 119 1.43 18.35 13.32
C ASP A 119 0.54 17.23 13.87
N LYS A 120 -0.55 17.61 14.55
CA LYS A 120 -1.54 16.67 15.10
C LYS A 120 -2.88 16.81 14.38
N TRP A 121 -3.69 15.76 14.42
CA TRP A 121 -5.09 15.82 14.01
C TRP A 121 -5.87 16.84 14.85
N GLY A 122 -6.87 17.50 14.26
CA GLY A 122 -7.67 18.51 14.96
C GLY A 122 -8.62 17.89 16.00
N LYS A 123 -9.10 16.67 15.73
CA LYS A 123 -9.87 15.83 16.67
C LYS A 123 -9.55 14.35 16.44
N ASP A 124 -9.66 13.53 17.47
CA ASP A 124 -9.40 12.08 17.38
C ASP A 124 -10.32 11.35 16.38
N ILE A 125 -11.55 11.84 16.17
CA ILE A 125 -12.46 11.30 15.15
C ILE A 125 -11.97 11.57 13.71
N GLU A 126 -11.19 12.63 13.48
CA GLU A 126 -10.64 12.97 12.16
C GLU A 126 -9.58 11.94 11.73
N PHE A 127 -8.78 11.45 12.68
CA PHE A 127 -7.89 10.30 12.50
C PHE A 127 -8.68 9.05 12.11
N MET A 128 -9.69 8.67 12.91
CA MET A 128 -10.48 7.46 12.65
C MET A 128 -11.17 7.51 11.27
N LEU A 129 -11.78 8.64 10.92
CA LEU A 129 -12.40 8.85 9.61
C LEU A 129 -11.37 8.85 8.47
N SER A 130 -10.17 9.42 8.68
CA SER A 130 -9.09 9.36 7.69
C SER A 130 -8.64 7.92 7.45
N CYS A 131 -8.52 7.12 8.52
CA CYS A 131 -8.19 5.69 8.42
C CYS A 131 -9.30 4.87 7.75
N ILE A 132 -10.59 5.18 7.99
CA ILE A 132 -11.72 4.58 7.25
C ILE A 132 -11.61 4.92 5.76
N ALA A 133 -11.41 6.19 5.41
CA ALA A 133 -11.27 6.61 4.02
C ALA A 133 -10.00 6.06 3.33
N TYR A 134 -8.97 5.70 4.09
CA TYR A 134 -7.77 5.07 3.55
C TYR A 134 -7.98 3.57 3.27
N SER A 135 -8.48 2.82 4.25
CA SER A 135 -8.68 1.37 4.17
C SER A 135 -9.91 0.97 3.34
N VAL A 136 -10.98 1.78 3.31
CA VAL A 136 -12.06 1.58 2.35
C VAL A 136 -11.61 2.12 1.00
N GLY A 137 -11.33 1.22 0.06
CA GLY A 137 -10.80 1.53 -1.27
C GLY A 137 -11.50 0.78 -2.40
N PHE A 138 -10.95 0.87 -3.61
CA PHE A 138 -11.41 0.06 -4.76
C PHE A 138 -11.40 -1.46 -4.45
N GLY A 139 -10.50 -1.90 -3.55
CA GLY A 139 -10.41 -3.27 -3.08
C GLY A 139 -11.69 -3.81 -2.42
N ASN A 140 -12.46 -2.98 -1.71
CA ASN A 140 -13.73 -3.38 -1.11
C ASN A 140 -14.85 -3.48 -2.17
N ILE A 141 -14.83 -2.59 -3.17
CA ILE A 141 -15.95 -2.40 -4.09
C ILE A 141 -15.88 -3.36 -5.28
N TRP A 142 -14.70 -3.60 -5.85
CA TRP A 142 -14.54 -4.51 -6.98
C TRP A 142 -13.78 -5.80 -6.65
N LYS A 143 -12.71 -5.73 -5.85
CA LYS A 143 -11.80 -6.88 -5.70
C LYS A 143 -12.42 -7.93 -4.79
N PHE A 144 -12.94 -7.53 -3.64
CA PHE A 144 -13.60 -8.46 -2.71
C PHE A 144 -14.77 -9.22 -3.36
N PRO A 145 -15.74 -8.59 -4.07
CA PRO A 145 -16.83 -9.34 -4.69
C PRO A 145 -16.37 -10.24 -5.84
N TYR A 146 -15.41 -9.77 -6.65
CA TYR A 146 -14.78 -10.58 -7.69
C TYR A 146 -14.11 -11.85 -7.12
N THR A 147 -13.29 -11.68 -6.09
CA THR A 147 -12.62 -12.79 -5.41
C THR A 147 -13.65 -13.72 -4.77
N ALA A 148 -14.69 -13.20 -4.10
CA ALA A 148 -15.76 -14.03 -3.57
C ALA A 148 -16.46 -14.88 -4.65
N LEU A 149 -16.73 -14.31 -5.84
CA LEU A 149 -17.38 -15.03 -6.94
C LEU A 149 -16.51 -16.17 -7.46
N LYS A 150 -15.21 -15.91 -7.69
CA LYS A 150 -14.25 -16.87 -8.24
C LYS A 150 -13.88 -17.98 -7.24
N TYR A 151 -13.85 -17.67 -5.95
CA TYR A 151 -13.32 -18.55 -4.89
C TYR A 151 -14.41 -19.15 -3.98
N GLY A 152 -15.58 -19.45 -4.54
CA GLY A 152 -16.60 -20.31 -3.92
C GLY A 152 -17.80 -19.61 -3.28
N GLY A 153 -18.06 -18.36 -3.65
CA GLY A 153 -19.20 -17.57 -3.16
C GLY A 153 -19.17 -17.42 -1.65
N GLY A 154 -20.22 -17.90 -0.97
CA GLY A 154 -20.34 -17.83 0.48
C GLY A 154 -19.25 -18.59 1.23
N ALA A 155 -18.55 -19.52 0.57
CA ALA A 155 -17.43 -20.23 1.17
C ALA A 155 -16.24 -19.28 1.44
N PHE A 156 -15.94 -18.35 0.53
CA PHE A 156 -14.82 -17.40 0.66
C PHE A 156 -14.96 -16.48 1.89
N LEU A 157 -16.20 -16.15 2.27
CA LEU A 157 -16.49 -15.29 3.42
C LEU A 157 -15.92 -15.84 4.74
N LEU A 158 -15.91 -17.17 4.92
CA LEU A 158 -15.45 -17.80 6.16
C LEU A 158 -13.91 -17.66 6.35
N PRO A 159 -13.05 -18.07 5.40
CA PRO A 159 -11.62 -17.75 5.44
C PRO A 159 -11.34 -16.24 5.56
N TYR A 160 -12.06 -15.39 4.81
CA TYR A 160 -11.87 -13.94 4.89
C TYR A 160 -12.08 -13.41 6.32
N LEU A 161 -13.20 -13.75 6.96
CA LEU A 161 -13.51 -13.32 8.33
C LEU A 161 -12.50 -13.86 9.35
N ILE A 162 -12.11 -15.14 9.24
CA ILE A 162 -11.09 -15.74 10.12
C ILE A 162 -9.77 -14.96 9.99
N VAL A 163 -9.31 -14.73 8.77
CA VAL A 163 -8.04 -14.04 8.50
C VAL A 163 -8.10 -12.57 8.93
N LEU A 164 -9.22 -11.89 8.70
CA LEU A 164 -9.41 -10.51 9.16
C LEU A 164 -9.33 -10.43 10.69
N PHE A 165 -9.95 -11.36 11.42
CA PHE A 165 -9.91 -11.35 12.88
C PHE A 165 -8.57 -11.85 13.47
N VAL A 166 -7.85 -12.74 12.81
CA VAL A 166 -6.64 -13.39 13.39
C VAL A 166 -5.33 -12.80 12.86
N VAL A 167 -5.36 -12.14 11.69
CA VAL A 167 -4.20 -11.53 11.03
C VAL A 167 -4.46 -10.04 10.81
N GLY A 168 -5.48 -9.67 10.03
CA GLY A 168 -5.72 -8.28 9.60
C GLY A 168 -5.83 -7.28 10.74
N ARG A 169 -6.86 -7.41 11.58
CA ARG A 169 -7.10 -6.52 12.73
C ARG A 169 -5.94 -6.49 13.74
N PRO A 170 -5.31 -7.63 14.10
CA PRO A 170 -4.05 -7.64 14.85
C PRO A 170 -2.96 -6.77 14.25
N ILE A 171 -2.61 -6.93 12.97
CA ILE A 171 -1.56 -6.13 12.33
C ILE A 171 -1.96 -4.65 12.27
N TYR A 172 -3.21 -4.36 11.91
CA TYR A 172 -3.73 -2.99 11.83
C TYR A 172 -3.61 -2.23 13.17
N TYR A 173 -4.02 -2.87 14.27
CA TYR A 173 -3.87 -2.28 15.61
C TYR A 173 -2.38 -2.13 16.02
N LEU A 174 -1.51 -3.05 15.57
CA LEU A 174 -0.07 -2.98 15.84
C LEU A 174 0.59 -1.77 15.15
N GLU A 175 0.36 -1.56 13.86
CA GLU A 175 0.85 -0.39 13.13
C GLU A 175 0.32 0.93 13.73
N MET A 176 -0.95 0.95 14.18
CA MET A 176 -1.51 2.12 14.86
C MET A 176 -0.81 2.45 16.17
N VAL A 177 -0.58 1.42 17.01
CA VAL A 177 0.16 1.57 18.28
C VAL A 177 1.58 2.07 18.02
N LEU A 178 2.28 1.47 17.07
CA LEU A 178 3.66 1.82 16.72
C LEU A 178 3.80 3.26 16.20
N GLY A 179 2.87 3.69 15.33
CA GLY A 179 2.81 5.06 14.83
C GLY A 179 2.53 6.07 15.94
N GLN A 180 1.47 5.87 16.74
CA GLN A 180 1.08 6.79 17.81
C GLN A 180 2.13 6.89 18.91
N PHE A 181 2.64 5.75 19.40
CA PHE A 181 3.61 5.70 20.48
C PHE A 181 4.90 6.46 20.14
N SER A 182 5.37 6.33 18.90
CA SER A 182 6.64 6.91 18.46
C SER A 182 6.51 8.30 17.82
N SER A 183 5.31 8.67 17.35
CA SER A 183 5.05 9.88 16.53
C SER A 183 6.00 10.01 15.33
N ARG A 184 6.32 8.87 14.69
CA ARG A 184 7.27 8.77 13.58
C ARG A 184 6.66 8.15 12.34
N GLY A 185 7.17 8.55 11.18
CA GLY A 185 6.90 7.90 9.90
C GLY A 185 7.55 6.54 9.76
N VAL A 186 7.10 5.78 8.75
CA VAL A 186 7.50 4.39 8.47
C VAL A 186 9.03 4.16 8.48
N VAL A 187 9.84 5.08 7.95
CA VAL A 187 11.32 4.94 7.95
C VAL A 187 11.95 5.23 9.32
N LYS A 188 11.37 6.15 10.12
CA LYS A 188 11.85 6.49 11.48
C LYS A 188 11.31 5.57 12.56
N LEU A 189 10.23 4.83 12.29
CA LEU A 189 9.69 3.81 13.18
C LEU A 189 10.78 2.82 13.61
N TYR A 190 11.59 2.36 12.64
CA TYR A 190 12.69 1.42 12.86
C TYR A 190 13.86 1.97 13.71
N ASP A 191 13.77 3.16 14.31
CA ASP A 191 14.63 3.52 15.44
C ASP A 191 14.44 2.57 16.65
N LEU A 192 13.35 1.79 16.70
CA LEU A 192 13.15 0.66 17.63
C LEU A 192 14.14 -0.50 17.41
N ALA A 193 14.68 -0.64 16.20
CA ALA A 193 15.70 -1.63 15.84
C ALA A 193 16.45 -1.13 14.57
N PRO A 194 17.42 -0.20 14.69
CA PRO A 194 17.98 0.54 13.56
C PRO A 194 18.65 -0.30 12.47
N GLY A 195 19.06 -1.54 12.75
CA GLY A 195 19.50 -2.49 11.74
C GLY A 195 18.39 -2.90 10.75
N MET A 196 17.12 -2.80 11.15
CA MET A 196 15.94 -3.19 10.35
C MET A 196 15.35 -2.00 9.57
N ARG A 197 16.01 -0.83 9.54
CA ARG A 197 15.51 0.39 8.88
C ARG A 197 15.19 0.22 7.40
N GLY A 198 15.85 -0.74 6.74
CA GLY A 198 15.58 -1.08 5.34
C GLY A 198 14.14 -1.54 5.08
N ILE A 199 13.42 -2.07 6.07
CA ILE A 199 12.00 -2.43 5.95
C ILE A 199 11.18 -1.20 5.59
N GLY A 200 11.27 -0.13 6.40
CA GLY A 200 10.49 1.09 6.16
C GLY A 200 10.86 1.81 4.87
N VAL A 201 12.10 1.66 4.39
CA VAL A 201 12.52 2.18 3.08
C VAL A 201 11.88 1.35 1.95
N ALA A 202 11.89 0.01 2.04
CA ALA A 202 11.24 -0.85 1.06
C ALA A 202 9.71 -0.68 1.03
N GLN A 203 9.06 -0.49 2.19
CA GLN A 203 7.65 -0.12 2.29
C GLN A 203 7.37 1.23 1.62
N THR A 204 8.28 2.21 1.76
CA THR A 204 8.17 3.51 1.06
C THR A 204 8.34 3.35 -0.46
N ILE A 205 9.21 2.44 -0.92
CA ILE A 205 9.34 2.11 -2.36
C ILE A 205 8.04 1.48 -2.89
N ALA A 206 7.48 0.48 -2.18
CA ALA A 206 6.21 -0.12 -2.57
C ALA A 206 5.08 0.92 -2.63
N MET A 207 4.97 1.77 -1.61
CA MET A 207 4.03 2.90 -1.58
C MET A 207 4.21 3.86 -2.77
N PHE A 208 5.45 4.15 -3.15
CA PHE A 208 5.72 4.98 -4.32
C PHE A 208 5.26 4.31 -5.61
N VAL A 209 5.45 3.00 -5.79
CA VAL A 209 4.93 2.29 -6.97
C VAL A 209 3.40 2.28 -6.98
N VAL A 210 2.76 1.94 -5.85
CA VAL A 210 1.28 2.00 -5.68
C VAL A 210 0.74 3.36 -6.10
N MET A 211 1.36 4.45 -5.62
CA MET A 211 0.98 5.81 -5.95
C MET A 211 0.97 6.08 -7.47
N THR A 212 1.92 5.51 -8.22
CA THR A 212 2.02 5.77 -9.67
C THR A 212 0.90 5.17 -10.49
N TYR A 213 0.35 4.00 -10.12
CA TYR A 213 -0.76 3.37 -10.86
C TYR A 213 -2.14 3.59 -10.24
N TYR A 214 -2.24 3.88 -8.94
CA TYR A 214 -3.52 4.13 -8.28
C TYR A 214 -4.18 5.45 -8.75
N ALA A 215 -3.39 6.51 -8.96
CA ALA A 215 -3.91 7.79 -9.43
C ALA A 215 -4.45 7.76 -10.89
N PRO A 216 -3.80 7.08 -11.86
CA PRO A 216 -4.37 6.79 -13.19
C PRO A 216 -5.76 6.15 -13.16
N VAL A 217 -5.94 5.13 -12.32
CA VAL A 217 -7.24 4.46 -12.13
C VAL A 217 -8.31 5.44 -11.62
N LEU A 218 -7.94 6.34 -10.71
CA LEU A 218 -8.80 7.43 -10.25
C LEU A 218 -9.15 8.42 -11.38
N GLY A 219 -8.22 8.69 -12.30
CA GLY A 219 -8.45 9.46 -13.52
C GLY A 219 -9.47 8.80 -14.47
N ILE A 220 -9.38 7.49 -14.68
CA ILE A 220 -10.36 6.71 -15.47
C ILE A 220 -11.75 6.77 -14.79
N THR A 221 -11.80 6.65 -13.46
CA THR A 221 -13.03 6.79 -12.67
C THR A 221 -13.67 8.17 -12.88
N PHE A 222 -12.87 9.23 -12.90
CA PHE A 222 -13.34 10.58 -13.17
C PHE A 222 -13.84 10.77 -14.61
N ARG A 223 -13.18 10.16 -15.62
CA ARG A 223 -13.65 10.17 -17.02
C ARG A 223 -15.02 9.50 -17.19
N TYR A 224 -15.29 8.43 -16.44
CA TYR A 224 -16.62 7.80 -16.39
C TYR A 224 -17.65 8.64 -15.64
N LEU A 225 -17.27 9.30 -14.54
CA LEU A 225 -18.14 10.25 -13.83
C LEU A 225 -18.58 11.40 -14.76
N VAL A 226 -17.65 12.01 -15.49
CA VAL A 226 -17.96 13.07 -16.46
C VAL A 226 -18.87 12.55 -17.58
N ALA A 227 -18.58 11.37 -18.13
CA ALA A 227 -19.42 10.73 -19.15
C ALA A 227 -20.84 10.36 -18.66
N SER A 228 -21.05 10.22 -17.35
CA SER A 228 -22.35 9.90 -16.77
C SER A 228 -23.37 11.05 -16.85
N PHE A 229 -22.92 12.28 -17.15
CA PHE A 229 -23.78 13.46 -17.34
C PHE A 229 -24.36 13.58 -18.77
N SER A 230 -24.00 12.67 -19.68
CA SER A 230 -24.58 12.63 -21.03
C SER A 230 -26.07 12.26 -21.00
N SER A 231 -26.86 12.84 -21.91
CA SER A 231 -28.31 12.55 -22.03
C SER A 231 -28.59 11.07 -22.27
N THR A 232 -27.78 10.43 -23.09
CA THR A 232 -27.67 8.97 -23.24
C THR A 232 -26.29 8.54 -22.75
N LEU A 233 -26.21 7.52 -21.90
CA LEU A 233 -24.93 6.99 -21.42
C LEU A 233 -24.07 6.50 -22.59
N PRO A 234 -22.82 6.95 -22.77
CA PRO A 234 -22.04 6.61 -23.98
C PRO A 234 -21.80 5.12 -24.19
N TRP A 235 -21.78 4.34 -23.10
CA TRP A 235 -21.63 2.88 -23.13
C TRP A 235 -22.95 2.10 -23.32
N SER A 236 -24.12 2.76 -23.37
CA SER A 236 -25.40 2.05 -23.48
C SER A 236 -25.81 1.68 -24.90
N VAL A 237 -25.22 2.33 -25.90
CA VAL A 237 -25.50 2.15 -27.33
C VAL A 237 -24.18 1.90 -28.07
N CYS A 238 -24.21 1.06 -29.11
CA CYS A 238 -23.09 0.81 -29.99
C CYS A 238 -22.78 2.02 -30.89
N ASP A 239 -21.52 2.42 -30.95
CA ASP A 239 -21.03 3.30 -32.01
C ASP A 239 -21.06 2.55 -33.36
N PRO A 240 -21.45 3.19 -34.49
CA PRO A 240 -21.45 2.56 -35.81
C PRO A 240 -20.09 2.02 -36.29
N SER A 241 -18.98 2.49 -35.73
CA SER A 241 -17.63 1.97 -36.01
C SER A 241 -17.32 0.62 -35.36
N TRP A 242 -18.09 0.20 -34.35
CA TRP A 242 -17.81 -1.03 -33.59
C TRP A 242 -18.42 -2.27 -34.24
N THR A 243 -17.57 -3.16 -34.75
CA THR A 243 -18.00 -4.44 -35.33
C THR A 243 -18.44 -5.44 -34.25
N ASN A 244 -19.46 -6.25 -34.53
CA ASN A 244 -20.03 -7.26 -33.61
C ASN A 244 -20.48 -6.71 -32.24
N CYS A 245 -20.86 -5.44 -32.17
CA CYS A 245 -21.33 -4.81 -30.95
C CYS A 245 -22.80 -5.16 -30.62
N LEU A 246 -23.11 -5.32 -29.33
CA LEU A 246 -24.46 -5.45 -28.79
C LEU A 246 -24.74 -4.31 -27.79
N ASN A 247 -25.84 -3.57 -28.00
CA ASN A 247 -26.24 -2.46 -27.13
C ASN A 247 -26.42 -2.94 -25.68
N SER A 248 -25.66 -2.37 -24.74
CA SER A 248 -25.80 -2.65 -23.31
C SER A 248 -27.19 -2.27 -22.76
N SER A 249 -27.92 -1.36 -23.42
CA SER A 249 -29.32 -1.03 -23.13
C SER A 249 -30.34 -2.06 -23.62
N PHE A 250 -29.94 -3.07 -24.40
CA PHE A 250 -30.85 -4.10 -24.87
C PHE A 250 -31.27 -5.03 -23.72
N VAL A 251 -32.57 -5.32 -23.66
CA VAL A 251 -33.19 -6.21 -22.67
C VAL A 251 -34.02 -7.24 -23.41
N GLY A 252 -33.59 -8.50 -23.41
CA GLY A 252 -34.31 -9.60 -24.08
C GLY A 252 -33.41 -10.78 -24.46
N HIS A 253 -34.04 -11.93 -24.71
CA HIS A 253 -33.34 -13.13 -25.18
C HIS A 253 -33.15 -13.09 -26.70
N ARG A 254 -31.93 -13.36 -27.18
CA ARG A 254 -31.63 -13.43 -28.62
C ARG A 254 -31.89 -14.84 -29.15
N ASN A 255 -32.66 -14.97 -30.22
CA ASN A 255 -32.81 -16.25 -30.92
C ASN A 255 -31.47 -16.64 -31.58
N SER A 256 -30.80 -17.64 -31.01
CA SER A 256 -29.48 -18.13 -31.44
C SER A 256 -29.55 -18.98 -32.71
N THR A 257 -29.82 -18.36 -33.86
CA THR A 257 -29.86 -19.04 -35.17
C THR A 257 -28.76 -18.64 -36.15
N ASN A 258 -27.88 -17.67 -35.80
CA ASN A 258 -26.68 -17.30 -36.58
C ASN A 258 -25.60 -16.68 -35.68
N ALA A 259 -25.14 -17.40 -34.65
CA ALA A 259 -24.12 -16.94 -33.70
C ALA A 259 -22.71 -17.45 -34.04
N THR A 260 -22.14 -16.99 -35.17
CA THR A 260 -20.79 -17.34 -35.63
C THR A 260 -19.72 -16.29 -35.28
N SER A 261 -20.06 -15.25 -34.51
CA SER A 261 -19.11 -14.31 -33.91
C SER A 261 -19.45 -14.05 -32.44
N SER A 262 -18.42 -14.00 -31.59
CA SER A 262 -18.54 -13.62 -30.18
C SER A 262 -18.86 -12.13 -30.07
N SER A 263 -20.15 -11.78 -30.02
CA SER A 263 -20.59 -10.38 -29.87
C SER A 263 -20.17 -9.81 -28.51
N GLN A 264 -19.62 -8.60 -28.49
CA GLN A 264 -19.23 -7.89 -27.26
C GLN A 264 -20.25 -6.80 -26.92
N SER A 265 -20.40 -6.46 -25.63
CA SER A 265 -21.29 -5.37 -25.22
C SER A 265 -20.71 -4.00 -25.57
N SER A 266 -21.58 -3.00 -25.80
CA SER A 266 -21.16 -1.61 -26.03
C SER A 266 -20.34 -1.07 -24.85
N ALA A 267 -20.59 -1.51 -23.62
CA ALA A 267 -19.76 -1.16 -22.46
C ALA A 267 -18.34 -1.76 -22.51
N GLU A 268 -18.18 -2.99 -23.00
CA GLU A 268 -16.86 -3.62 -23.17
C GLU A 268 -16.05 -2.92 -24.27
N LEU A 269 -16.72 -2.55 -25.36
CA LEU A 269 -16.12 -1.86 -26.49
C LEU A 269 -15.80 -0.40 -26.15
N TYR A 270 -16.67 0.31 -25.42
CA TYR A 270 -16.41 1.65 -24.92
C TYR A 270 -15.18 1.69 -23.99
N PHE A 271 -15.06 0.74 -23.05
CA PHE A 271 -13.87 0.67 -22.19
C PHE A 271 -12.59 0.37 -22.99
N ASN A 272 -12.60 -0.66 -23.85
CA ASN A 272 -11.42 -1.12 -24.55
C ASN A 272 -11.00 -0.19 -25.71
N ILE A 273 -11.94 0.44 -26.42
CA ILE A 273 -11.68 1.25 -27.61
C ILE A 273 -11.66 2.75 -27.27
N ASP A 274 -12.78 3.33 -26.81
CA ASP A 274 -12.91 4.79 -26.60
C ASP A 274 -12.09 5.31 -25.41
N ILE A 275 -12.11 4.57 -24.29
CA ILE A 275 -11.42 5.00 -23.07
C ILE A 275 -9.95 4.61 -23.11
N THR A 276 -9.65 3.30 -23.11
CA THR A 276 -8.30 2.81 -22.84
C THR A 276 -7.45 2.61 -24.08
N HIS A 277 -8.05 2.62 -25.28
CA HIS A 277 -7.37 2.34 -26.55
C HIS A 277 -6.53 1.05 -26.50
N LYS A 278 -7.05 0.03 -25.80
CA LYS A 278 -6.32 -1.14 -25.31
C LYS A 278 -5.55 -1.86 -26.42
N ALA A 279 -4.23 -1.93 -26.24
CA ALA A 279 -3.33 -2.68 -27.11
C ALA A 279 -2.47 -3.64 -26.27
N LYS A 280 -2.05 -4.74 -26.89
CA LYS A 280 -1.05 -5.63 -26.29
C LYS A 280 0.32 -4.96 -26.27
N LEU A 281 0.98 -5.05 -25.13
CA LEU A 281 2.32 -4.50 -24.90
C LEU A 281 3.39 -5.20 -25.76
N ALA A 282 3.13 -6.45 -26.17
CA ALA A 282 3.97 -7.23 -27.07
C ALA A 282 4.00 -6.71 -28.51
N ASP A 283 2.85 -6.25 -29.02
CA ASP A 283 2.68 -5.90 -30.44
C ASP A 283 2.97 -4.42 -30.71
N ASN A 284 2.52 -3.53 -29.82
CA ASN A 284 2.52 -2.08 -30.03
C ASN A 284 3.37 -1.29 -29.00
N GLY A 285 3.96 -1.97 -28.02
CA GLY A 285 4.61 -1.31 -26.88
C GLY A 285 3.62 -0.53 -26.00
N LEU A 286 4.12 0.45 -25.23
CA LEU A 286 3.27 1.29 -24.37
C LEU A 286 2.24 2.12 -25.18
N GLY A 287 2.66 2.72 -26.29
CA GLY A 287 1.90 3.76 -26.99
C GLY A 287 2.01 5.15 -26.35
N ALA A 288 1.20 6.10 -26.81
CA ALA A 288 1.10 7.45 -26.23
C ALA A 288 -0.08 7.55 -25.24
N PRO A 289 -0.02 8.40 -24.20
CA PRO A 289 -1.13 8.57 -23.27
C PRO A 289 -2.28 9.34 -23.92
N ASP A 290 -3.52 8.96 -23.63
CA ASP A 290 -4.70 9.71 -24.07
C ASP A 290 -4.76 11.10 -23.38
N LEU A 291 -5.09 12.14 -24.16
CA LEU A 291 -5.12 13.51 -23.68
C LEU A 291 -6.25 13.76 -22.68
N TRP A 292 -7.43 13.16 -22.88
CA TRP A 292 -8.57 13.36 -22.00
C TRP A 292 -8.37 12.67 -20.65
N LEU A 293 -7.88 11.42 -20.66
CA LEU A 293 -7.46 10.71 -19.45
C LEU A 293 -6.31 11.43 -18.74
N SER A 294 -5.36 12.02 -19.48
CA SER A 294 -4.30 12.86 -18.90
C SER A 294 -4.88 14.07 -18.15
N LEU A 295 -5.88 14.75 -18.71
CA LEU A 295 -6.57 15.86 -18.03
C LEU A 295 -7.37 15.37 -16.79
N CYS A 296 -8.01 14.20 -16.86
CA CYS A 296 -8.70 13.60 -15.72
C CYS A 296 -7.72 13.19 -14.60
N LEU A 297 -6.52 12.72 -14.94
CA LEU A 297 -5.43 12.44 -13.99
C LEU A 297 -4.90 13.72 -13.36
N LEU A 298 -4.72 14.79 -14.15
CA LEU A 298 -4.31 16.10 -13.63
C LEU A 298 -5.33 16.63 -12.61
N PHE A 299 -6.62 16.56 -12.92
CA PHE A 299 -7.69 16.93 -11.99
C PHE A 299 -7.64 16.10 -10.69
N SER A 300 -7.48 14.77 -10.81
CA SER A 300 -7.35 13.87 -9.66
C SER A 300 -6.17 14.26 -8.75
N TRP A 301 -5.01 14.58 -9.34
CA TRP A 301 -3.85 15.05 -8.60
C TRP A 301 -4.03 16.43 -7.97
N VAL A 302 -4.73 17.36 -8.63
CA VAL A 302 -5.10 18.66 -8.06
C VAL A 302 -5.98 18.48 -6.82
N VAL A 303 -7.02 17.63 -6.89
CA VAL A 303 -7.89 17.32 -5.73
C VAL A 303 -7.07 16.75 -4.55
N VAL A 304 -6.25 15.72 -4.81
CA VAL A 304 -5.39 15.09 -3.80
C VAL A 304 -4.40 16.10 -3.20
N ALA A 305 -3.72 16.89 -4.03
CA ALA A 305 -2.76 17.89 -3.57
C ALA A 305 -3.44 18.98 -2.73
N THR A 306 -4.61 19.48 -3.15
CA THR A 306 -5.38 20.50 -2.40
C THR A 306 -5.78 20.00 -1.02
N ILE A 307 -6.23 18.74 -0.89
CA ILE A 307 -6.57 18.16 0.42
C ILE A 307 -5.31 18.02 1.30
N LEU A 308 -4.17 17.59 0.74
CA LEU A 308 -2.93 17.38 1.48
C LEU A 308 -2.13 18.66 1.78
N ILE A 309 -2.44 19.81 1.16
CA ILE A 309 -1.56 21.00 1.17
C ILE A 309 -1.32 21.60 2.57
N ARG A 310 -2.25 21.41 3.51
CA ARG A 310 -2.12 21.80 4.93
C ARG A 310 -1.91 20.60 5.89
N GLY A 311 -1.55 19.44 5.36
CA GLY A 311 -1.32 18.21 6.13
C GLY A 311 -2.57 17.71 6.87
N ALA A 312 -2.34 17.01 8.00
CA ALA A 312 -3.37 16.34 8.79
C ALA A 312 -4.60 17.22 9.11
N LYS A 313 -4.41 18.53 9.31
CA LYS A 313 -5.49 19.49 9.59
C LYS A 313 -6.49 19.66 8.45
N SER A 314 -6.07 19.47 7.19
CA SER A 314 -6.94 19.55 6.02
C SER A 314 -7.48 18.16 5.63
N THR A 315 -6.61 17.14 5.62
CA THR A 315 -7.01 15.74 5.44
C THR A 315 -8.12 15.34 6.40
N GLY A 316 -8.00 15.70 7.68
CA GLY A 316 -8.98 15.41 8.73
C GLY A 316 -10.30 16.17 8.62
N LYS A 317 -10.37 17.25 7.81
CA LYS A 317 -11.65 17.89 7.46
C LYS A 317 -12.28 17.23 6.24
N ALA A 318 -11.48 16.90 5.23
CA ALA A 318 -11.94 16.17 4.05
C ALA A 318 -12.46 14.77 4.43
N SER A 319 -11.86 14.10 5.42
CA SER A 319 -12.23 12.74 5.83
C SER A 319 -13.69 12.59 6.30
N TYR A 320 -14.34 13.65 6.80
CA TYR A 320 -15.78 13.61 7.09
C TYR A 320 -16.61 13.31 5.84
N PHE A 321 -16.30 13.97 4.73
CA PHE A 321 -16.98 13.71 3.45
C PHE A 321 -16.50 12.39 2.84
N LEU A 322 -15.18 12.19 2.76
CA LEU A 322 -14.58 11.03 2.09
C LEU A 322 -14.95 9.69 2.75
N ALA A 323 -15.08 9.64 4.07
CA ALA A 323 -15.47 8.42 4.77
C ALA A 323 -16.99 8.20 4.80
N ILE A 324 -17.80 9.24 5.01
CA ILE A 324 -19.24 9.08 5.29
C ILE A 324 -20.08 9.03 4.01
N PHE A 325 -19.78 9.90 3.03
CA PHE A 325 -20.63 10.05 1.84
C PHE A 325 -20.71 8.79 0.96
N PRO A 326 -19.64 7.98 0.79
CA PRO A 326 -19.74 6.69 0.11
C PRO A 326 -20.77 5.75 0.73
N TYR A 327 -20.93 5.71 2.05
CA TYR A 327 -21.94 4.84 2.68
C TYR A 327 -23.37 5.28 2.35
N ILE A 328 -23.62 6.59 2.24
CA ILE A 328 -24.93 7.12 1.82
C ILE A 328 -25.25 6.62 0.41
N ILE A 329 -24.27 6.70 -0.51
CA ILE A 329 -24.44 6.19 -1.88
C ILE A 329 -24.61 4.67 -1.88
N MET A 330 -23.80 3.92 -1.12
CA MET A 330 -23.89 2.46 -1.01
C MET A 330 -25.27 2.00 -0.54
N VAL A 331 -25.92 2.72 0.40
CA VAL A 331 -27.29 2.42 0.83
C VAL A 331 -28.28 2.66 -0.31
N VAL A 332 -28.18 3.78 -1.04
CA VAL A 332 -29.05 4.06 -2.20
C VAL A 332 -28.88 3.01 -3.31
N LEU A 333 -27.63 2.65 -3.64
CA LEU A 333 -27.33 1.61 -4.63
C LEU A 333 -27.80 0.23 -4.18
N LEU A 334 -27.70 -0.10 -2.89
CA LEU A 334 -28.22 -1.36 -2.34
C LEU A 334 -29.75 -1.43 -2.46
N VAL A 335 -30.48 -0.37 -2.09
CA VAL A 335 -31.94 -0.34 -2.24
C VAL A 335 -32.34 -0.49 -3.71
N GLN A 336 -31.68 0.23 -4.63
CA GLN A 336 -31.92 0.07 -6.07
C GLN A 336 -31.63 -1.36 -6.53
N THR A 337 -30.51 -1.95 -6.11
CA THR A 337 -30.12 -3.31 -6.52
C THR A 337 -31.14 -4.34 -6.03
N LEU A 338 -31.67 -4.18 -4.81
CA LEU A 338 -32.72 -5.06 -4.26
C LEU A 338 -34.07 -4.92 -4.98
N MET A 339 -34.31 -3.83 -5.72
CA MET A 339 -35.49 -3.64 -6.56
C MET A 339 -35.33 -4.23 -7.97
N LEU A 340 -34.14 -4.70 -8.37
CA LEU A 340 -33.93 -5.31 -9.69
C LEU A 340 -34.44 -6.76 -9.73
N GLU A 341 -35.16 -7.10 -10.79
CA GLU A 341 -35.57 -8.49 -11.06
C GLU A 341 -34.34 -9.40 -11.19
N GLY A 342 -34.39 -10.59 -10.59
CA GLY A 342 -33.27 -11.55 -10.61
C GLY A 342 -32.11 -11.22 -9.66
N ALA A 343 -32.03 -10.03 -9.05
CA ALA A 343 -30.93 -9.68 -8.15
C ALA A 343 -30.80 -10.62 -6.95
N TRP A 344 -31.93 -11.14 -6.43
CA TRP A 344 -31.91 -12.13 -5.36
C TRP A 344 -31.17 -13.43 -5.74
N ASN A 345 -31.16 -13.84 -7.01
CA ASN A 345 -30.43 -15.03 -7.45
C ASN A 345 -28.91 -14.83 -7.29
N GLY A 346 -28.41 -13.63 -7.61
CA GLY A 346 -27.02 -13.26 -7.42
C GLY A 346 -26.63 -13.10 -5.95
N ILE A 347 -27.44 -12.39 -5.17
CA ILE A 347 -27.21 -12.24 -3.71
C ILE A 347 -27.26 -13.62 -3.02
N TRP A 348 -28.16 -14.51 -3.43
CA TRP A 348 -28.21 -15.88 -2.94
C TRP A 348 -26.94 -16.66 -3.32
N PHE A 349 -26.44 -16.52 -4.56
CA PHE A 349 -25.14 -17.10 -4.95
C PHE A 349 -24.00 -16.58 -4.06
N PHE A 350 -23.96 -15.28 -3.75
CA PHE A 350 -22.94 -14.68 -2.89
C PHE A 350 -22.88 -15.30 -1.49
N PHE A 351 -24.03 -15.68 -0.92
CA PHE A 351 -24.08 -16.32 0.41
C PHE A 351 -24.10 -17.85 0.38
N LYS A 352 -24.40 -18.48 -0.77
CA LYS A 352 -24.44 -19.95 -0.92
C LYS A 352 -23.02 -20.52 -0.86
N PRO A 353 -22.65 -21.31 0.17
CA PRO A 353 -21.28 -21.77 0.34
C PRO A 353 -20.96 -22.97 -0.56
N GLN A 354 -19.93 -22.83 -1.41
CA GLN A 354 -19.35 -23.95 -2.14
C GLN A 354 -18.30 -24.68 -1.29
N TRP A 355 -18.73 -25.56 -0.38
CA TRP A 355 -17.88 -26.19 0.64
C TRP A 355 -16.57 -26.83 0.14
N LYS A 356 -16.54 -27.35 -1.10
CA LYS A 356 -15.33 -27.91 -1.72
C LYS A 356 -14.19 -26.88 -1.86
N ALA A 357 -14.52 -25.60 -2.04
CA ALA A 357 -13.54 -24.53 -2.19
C ALA A 357 -12.69 -24.35 -0.91
N LEU A 358 -13.26 -24.54 0.28
CA LEU A 358 -12.55 -24.40 1.57
C LEU A 358 -11.36 -25.36 1.75
N LEU A 359 -11.33 -26.45 0.98
CA LEU A 359 -10.25 -27.46 1.00
C LEU A 359 -9.06 -27.07 0.11
N THR A 360 -9.19 -26.03 -0.69
CA THR A 360 -8.15 -25.57 -1.63
C THR A 360 -7.35 -24.43 -0.99
N VAL A 361 -6.02 -24.44 -1.14
CA VAL A 361 -5.11 -23.48 -0.48
C VAL A 361 -5.25 -22.09 -1.10
N GLU A 362 -5.59 -22.05 -2.38
CA GLU A 362 -5.89 -20.90 -3.21
C GLU A 362 -6.90 -19.95 -2.53
N VAL A 363 -7.98 -20.50 -1.96
CA VAL A 363 -9.05 -19.71 -1.31
C VAL A 363 -8.54 -19.02 -0.05
N TRP A 364 -7.68 -19.68 0.73
CA TRP A 364 -7.06 -19.09 1.93
C TRP A 364 -5.98 -18.07 1.56
N TYR A 365 -5.21 -18.34 0.51
CA TYR A 365 -4.23 -17.42 -0.05
C TYR A 365 -4.88 -16.11 -0.52
N GLU A 366 -5.97 -16.21 -1.28
CA GLU A 366 -6.73 -15.05 -1.76
C GLU A 366 -7.45 -14.32 -0.62
N ALA A 367 -7.96 -15.03 0.39
CA ALA A 367 -8.57 -14.40 1.57
C ALA A 367 -7.59 -13.50 2.32
N VAL A 368 -6.32 -13.92 2.45
CA VAL A 368 -5.30 -13.10 3.13
C VAL A 368 -4.74 -12.02 2.23
N THR A 369 -4.52 -12.32 0.96
CA THR A 369 -4.15 -11.30 -0.03
C THR A 369 -5.20 -10.18 -0.04
N GLN A 370 -6.49 -10.51 -0.11
CA GLN A 370 -7.58 -9.55 -0.01
C GLN A 370 -7.57 -8.80 1.32
N CYS A 371 -7.37 -9.47 2.47
CA CYS A 371 -7.29 -8.81 3.77
C CYS A 371 -6.15 -7.76 3.84
N PHE A 372 -4.98 -8.06 3.29
CA PHE A 372 -3.84 -7.15 3.23
C PHE A 372 -4.10 -5.95 2.32
N PHE A 373 -4.66 -6.17 1.13
CA PHE A 373 -5.02 -5.11 0.19
C PHE A 373 -6.19 -4.24 0.69
N SER A 374 -7.16 -4.80 1.42
CA SER A 374 -8.30 -4.07 1.97
C SER A 374 -7.86 -3.18 3.12
N LEU A 375 -7.31 -3.76 4.20
CA LEU A 375 -6.89 -2.96 5.35
C LEU A 375 -5.65 -2.10 5.08
N SER A 376 -4.89 -2.37 4.01
CA SER A 376 -3.64 -1.68 3.66
C SER A 376 -2.58 -1.76 4.77
N VAL A 377 -2.43 -2.97 5.34
CA VAL A 377 -1.49 -3.32 6.43
C VAL A 377 -0.09 -3.68 5.93
N CYS A 378 0.92 -3.49 6.77
CA CYS A 378 2.35 -3.66 6.45
C CYS A 378 2.84 -2.82 5.27
N TYR A 379 2.14 -1.71 5.04
CA TYR A 379 2.34 -0.77 3.94
C TYR A 379 2.79 0.61 4.45
N GLY A 380 2.83 0.84 5.78
CA GLY A 380 3.34 2.05 6.41
C GLY A 380 2.40 3.26 6.42
N GLY A 381 1.32 3.25 5.64
CA GLY A 381 0.31 4.31 5.63
C GLY A 381 -0.40 4.49 6.99
N ILE A 382 -0.72 3.37 7.66
CA ILE A 382 -1.34 3.36 9.00
C ILE A 382 -0.40 3.95 10.05
N VAL A 383 0.88 3.57 10.01
CA VAL A 383 1.94 4.14 10.86
C VAL A 383 2.03 5.65 10.64
N ALA A 384 2.04 6.10 9.38
CA ALA A 384 2.10 7.52 9.04
C ALA A 384 0.88 8.29 9.56
N TYR A 385 -0.35 7.80 9.38
CA TYR A 385 -1.56 8.45 9.93
C TYR A 385 -1.57 8.48 11.46
N SER A 386 -1.20 7.39 12.11
CA SER A 386 -1.21 7.29 13.58
C SER A 386 -0.10 8.13 14.22
N SER A 387 0.97 8.45 13.49
CA SER A 387 2.03 9.34 13.97
C SER A 387 1.55 10.76 14.30
N PHE A 388 0.45 11.21 13.70
CA PHE A 388 -0.16 12.52 13.98
C PHE A 388 -1.18 12.47 15.14
N ASN A 389 -1.33 11.34 15.83
CA ASN A 389 -2.24 11.22 16.96
C ASN A 389 -1.71 11.91 18.23
N ASN A 390 -2.65 12.28 19.09
CA ASN A 390 -2.39 12.56 20.49
C ASN A 390 -1.93 11.28 21.20
N PHE A 391 -0.95 11.37 22.10
CA PHE A 391 -0.31 10.20 22.70
C PHE A 391 -1.29 9.24 23.37
N ARG A 392 -2.37 9.74 23.99
CA ARG A 392 -3.41 8.93 24.66
C ARG A 392 -4.69 8.70 23.83
N ASN A 393 -4.71 8.97 22.52
CA ASN A 393 -5.89 8.64 21.70
C ASN A 393 -6.17 7.13 21.73
N ASN A 394 -7.45 6.73 21.78
CA ASN A 394 -7.89 5.35 21.94
C ASN A 394 -7.88 4.56 20.61
N VAL A 395 -6.68 4.35 20.06
CA VAL A 395 -6.46 3.55 18.84
C VAL A 395 -6.99 2.11 18.93
N TYR A 396 -7.20 1.56 20.14
CA TYR A 396 -7.87 0.26 20.30
C TYR A 396 -9.33 0.31 19.82
N ARG A 397 -10.09 1.33 20.24
CA ARG A 397 -11.47 1.54 19.77
C ARG A 397 -11.49 1.75 18.26
N ASP A 398 -10.59 2.61 17.77
CA ASP A 398 -10.56 3.03 16.37
C ASP A 398 -10.25 1.81 15.46
N ALA A 399 -9.24 1.00 15.80
CA ALA A 399 -8.91 -0.23 15.06
C ALA A 399 -10.06 -1.27 15.06
N VAL A 400 -10.82 -1.41 16.15
CA VAL A 400 -11.99 -2.30 16.20
C VAL A 400 -13.09 -1.79 15.26
N ILE A 401 -13.42 -0.49 15.33
CA ILE A 401 -14.45 0.12 14.46
C ILE A 401 -14.07 -0.04 12.98
N ILE A 402 -12.82 0.28 12.61
CA ILE A 402 -12.36 0.22 11.22
C ILE A 402 -12.41 -1.22 10.68
N SER A 403 -11.97 -2.22 11.46
CA SER A 403 -12.02 -3.63 11.01
C SER A 403 -13.44 -4.13 10.74
N TRP A 404 -14.42 -3.68 11.52
CA TRP A 404 -15.83 -4.00 11.27
C TRP A 404 -16.39 -3.24 10.07
N LEU A 405 -16.07 -1.96 9.93
CA LEU A 405 -16.51 -1.15 8.79
C LEU A 405 -15.96 -1.67 7.46
N ASP A 406 -14.69 -2.07 7.39
CA ASP A 406 -14.11 -2.76 6.22
C ASP A 406 -14.94 -4.00 5.84
N THR A 407 -15.24 -4.86 6.83
CA THR A 407 -16.06 -6.06 6.64
C THR A 407 -17.44 -5.73 6.08
N PHE A 408 -18.16 -4.82 6.73
CA PHE A 408 -19.52 -4.45 6.33
C PHE A 408 -19.53 -3.77 4.96
N THR A 409 -18.54 -2.93 4.65
CA THR A 409 -18.42 -2.30 3.32
C THR A 409 -18.24 -3.34 2.24
N SER A 410 -17.31 -4.29 2.44
CA SER A 410 -17.04 -5.39 1.52
C SER A 410 -18.27 -6.30 1.32
N ILE A 411 -19.03 -6.60 2.38
CA ILE A 411 -20.27 -7.39 2.28
C ILE A 411 -21.39 -6.61 1.56
N ILE A 412 -21.58 -5.31 1.85
CA ILE A 412 -22.57 -4.47 1.16
C ILE A 412 -22.20 -4.32 -0.33
N ALA A 413 -20.93 -4.09 -0.63
CA ALA A 413 -20.42 -4.08 -2.00
C ALA A 413 -20.65 -5.42 -2.70
N GLY A 414 -20.44 -6.54 -1.99
CA GLY A 414 -20.81 -7.88 -2.45
C GLY A 414 -22.28 -7.96 -2.83
N CYS A 415 -23.19 -7.58 -1.94
CA CYS A 415 -24.63 -7.58 -2.24
C CYS A 415 -24.99 -6.71 -3.46
N ILE A 416 -24.36 -5.54 -3.62
CA ILE A 416 -24.57 -4.66 -4.79
C ILE A 416 -24.03 -5.32 -6.07
N VAL A 417 -22.76 -5.76 -6.09
CA VAL A 417 -22.14 -6.45 -7.25
C VAL A 417 -22.97 -7.65 -7.66
N PHE A 418 -23.22 -8.57 -6.73
CA PHE A 418 -23.86 -9.82 -7.04
C PHE A 418 -25.33 -9.63 -7.40
N GLY A 419 -26.05 -8.69 -6.78
CA GLY A 419 -27.41 -8.38 -7.20
C GLY A 419 -27.47 -7.79 -8.62
N VAL A 420 -26.54 -6.92 -8.97
CA VAL A 420 -26.40 -6.38 -10.34
C VAL A 420 -26.05 -7.48 -11.35
N ILE A 421 -25.12 -8.40 -11.03
CA ILE A 421 -24.81 -9.55 -11.89
C ILE A 421 -25.98 -10.54 -11.96
N GLY A 422 -26.74 -10.74 -10.87
CA GLY A 422 -27.92 -11.61 -10.85
C GLY A 422 -29.05 -11.11 -11.74
N ASN A 423 -29.25 -9.78 -11.79
CA ASN A 423 -30.12 -9.15 -12.79
C ASN A 423 -29.59 -9.35 -14.22
N LEU A 424 -28.28 -9.12 -14.45
CA LEU A 424 -27.67 -9.29 -15.77
C LEU A 424 -27.73 -10.75 -16.27
N SER A 425 -27.57 -11.73 -15.37
CA SER A 425 -27.73 -13.17 -15.62
C SER A 425 -29.14 -13.51 -16.10
N LEU A 426 -30.17 -12.96 -15.44
CA LEU A 426 -31.56 -13.13 -15.85
C LEU A 426 -31.85 -12.48 -17.22
N MET A 427 -31.30 -11.31 -17.50
CA MET A 427 -31.56 -10.58 -18.75
C MET A 427 -30.81 -11.16 -19.96
N ASN A 428 -29.58 -11.64 -19.77
CA ASN A 428 -28.74 -12.21 -20.83
C ASN A 428 -28.93 -13.73 -21.00
N GLY A 429 -29.51 -14.43 -20.03
CA GLY A 429 -29.62 -15.90 -20.03
C GLY A 429 -28.30 -16.63 -19.81
N GLN A 430 -27.32 -15.99 -19.17
CA GLN A 430 -25.96 -16.51 -18.93
C GLN A 430 -25.73 -16.80 -17.44
N ASP A 431 -24.77 -17.69 -17.13
CA ASP A 431 -24.40 -17.95 -15.72
C ASP A 431 -23.74 -16.70 -15.10
N ILE A 432 -24.02 -16.47 -13.81
CA ILE A 432 -23.43 -15.43 -12.96
C ILE A 432 -21.89 -15.49 -13.02
N GLN A 433 -21.31 -16.69 -13.13
CA GLN A 433 -19.85 -16.86 -13.20
C GLN A 433 -19.23 -16.37 -14.53
N GLU A 434 -19.97 -16.40 -15.65
CA GLU A 434 -19.46 -15.97 -16.97
C GLU A 434 -19.49 -14.45 -17.15
N LEU A 435 -20.35 -13.75 -16.39
CA LEU A 435 -20.61 -12.32 -16.53
C LEU A 435 -19.62 -11.41 -15.78
N ALA A 436 -18.82 -11.98 -14.88
CA ALA A 436 -17.83 -11.22 -14.11
C ALA A 436 -16.48 -11.18 -14.82
N LYS A 437 -16.12 -10.00 -15.30
CA LYS A 437 -14.79 -9.72 -15.86
C LYS A 437 -13.77 -9.54 -14.73
N ASP A 438 -12.54 -9.99 -14.96
CA ASP A 438 -11.42 -9.87 -14.03
C ASP A 438 -11.05 -8.39 -13.75
N GLY A 439 -10.67 -8.10 -12.50
CA GLY A 439 -10.03 -6.83 -12.11
C GLY A 439 -10.86 -5.57 -12.43
N PRO A 440 -10.26 -4.54 -13.06
CA PRO A 440 -10.96 -3.31 -13.45
C PRO A 440 -12.18 -3.54 -14.37
N GLY A 441 -12.24 -4.67 -15.09
CA GLY A 441 -13.33 -5.00 -15.98
C GLY A 441 -14.68 -5.09 -15.26
N LEU A 442 -14.73 -5.59 -14.02
CA LEU A 442 -15.96 -5.61 -13.24
C LEU A 442 -16.58 -4.21 -13.10
N THR A 443 -15.74 -3.20 -12.84
CA THR A 443 -16.19 -1.82 -12.55
C THR A 443 -16.37 -0.95 -13.78
N PHE A 444 -15.55 -1.11 -14.82
CA PHE A 444 -15.62 -0.27 -16.03
C PHE A 444 -16.34 -0.92 -17.20
N ILE A 445 -16.67 -2.21 -17.11
CA ILE A 445 -17.46 -2.96 -18.11
C ILE A 445 -18.76 -3.48 -17.50
N THR A 446 -18.70 -4.45 -16.57
CA THR A 446 -19.90 -5.17 -16.08
C THR A 446 -20.90 -4.24 -15.38
N TYR A 447 -20.44 -3.31 -14.54
CA TYR A 447 -21.31 -2.32 -13.89
C TYR A 447 -21.96 -1.33 -14.88
N PRO A 448 -21.21 -0.64 -15.77
CA PRO A 448 -21.77 0.16 -16.85
C PRO A 448 -22.77 -0.58 -17.73
N ASP A 449 -22.47 -1.84 -18.09
CA ASP A 449 -23.34 -2.70 -18.89
C ASP A 449 -24.69 -2.98 -18.21
N ALA A 450 -24.69 -3.18 -16.89
CA ALA A 450 -25.91 -3.44 -16.13
C ALA A 450 -26.69 -2.14 -15.80
N ILE A 451 -26.01 -1.05 -15.44
CA ILE A 451 -26.65 0.26 -15.23
C ILE A 451 -27.33 0.74 -16.51
N ALA A 452 -26.76 0.45 -17.69
CA ALA A 452 -27.38 0.76 -18.98
C ALA A 452 -28.73 0.04 -19.23
N LYS A 453 -29.05 -1.04 -18.50
CA LYS A 453 -30.32 -1.78 -18.59
C LYS A 453 -31.41 -1.24 -17.66
N PHE A 454 -31.08 -0.31 -16.76
CA PHE A 454 -32.06 0.25 -15.82
C PHE A 454 -33.08 1.13 -16.54
N GLN A 455 -34.36 0.79 -16.37
CA GLN A 455 -35.48 1.48 -17.01
C GLN A 455 -35.77 2.87 -16.40
N VAL A 456 -35.31 3.12 -15.17
CA VAL A 456 -35.53 4.37 -14.44
C VAL A 456 -34.21 5.11 -14.27
N VAL A 457 -34.06 6.20 -15.03
CA VAL A 457 -32.97 7.22 -14.91
C VAL A 457 -31.56 6.63 -14.67
N PRO A 458 -31.04 5.80 -15.61
CA PRO A 458 -29.75 5.12 -15.45
C PRO A 458 -28.57 6.09 -15.25
N GLN A 459 -28.68 7.33 -15.73
CA GLN A 459 -27.69 8.40 -15.57
C GLN A 459 -27.44 8.74 -14.09
N VAL A 460 -28.48 8.82 -13.27
CA VAL A 460 -28.34 9.14 -11.84
C VAL A 460 -27.59 8.04 -11.11
N PHE A 461 -27.88 6.77 -11.43
CA PHE A 461 -27.16 5.63 -10.85
C PHE A 461 -25.71 5.56 -11.29
N ALA A 462 -25.41 5.88 -12.56
CA ALA A 462 -24.05 6.01 -13.06
C ALA A 462 -23.27 7.13 -12.35
N ILE A 463 -23.86 8.32 -12.23
CA ILE A 463 -23.26 9.47 -11.50
C ILE A 463 -22.96 9.08 -10.06
N LEU A 464 -23.93 8.50 -9.34
CA LEU A 464 -23.75 8.06 -7.96
C LEU A 464 -22.64 7.02 -7.83
N PHE A 465 -22.65 5.97 -8.66
CA PHE A 465 -21.65 4.91 -8.63
C PHE A 465 -20.22 5.42 -8.89
N PHE A 466 -20.03 6.21 -9.95
CA PHE A 466 -18.69 6.75 -10.27
C PHE A 466 -18.25 7.86 -9.34
N LEU A 467 -19.16 8.65 -8.76
CA LEU A 467 -18.85 9.63 -7.72
C LEU A 467 -18.39 8.93 -6.43
N MET A 468 -19.09 7.87 -6.01
CA MET A 468 -18.69 7.04 -4.87
C MET A 468 -17.30 6.44 -5.08
N LEU A 469 -17.05 5.81 -6.23
CA LEU A 469 -15.74 5.25 -6.58
C LEU A 469 -14.65 6.33 -6.57
N PHE A 470 -14.91 7.51 -7.13
CA PHE A 470 -13.95 8.62 -7.14
C PHE A 470 -13.61 9.08 -5.71
N ILE A 471 -14.62 9.24 -4.85
CA ILE A 471 -14.44 9.66 -3.45
C ILE A 471 -13.63 8.62 -2.65
N VAL A 472 -13.96 7.34 -2.81
CA VAL A 472 -13.25 6.22 -2.19
C VAL A 472 -11.80 6.15 -2.69
N GLY A 473 -11.58 6.28 -3.99
CA GLY A 473 -10.24 6.32 -4.58
C GLY A 473 -9.40 7.52 -4.12
N VAL A 474 -10.00 8.71 -3.99
CA VAL A 474 -9.33 9.87 -3.35
C VAL A 474 -8.91 9.51 -1.92
N GLY A 475 -9.82 8.93 -1.12
CA GLY A 475 -9.56 8.51 0.26
C GLY A 475 -8.29 7.66 0.42
N SER A 476 -8.20 6.56 -0.32
CA SER A 476 -7.01 5.68 -0.30
C SER A 476 -5.76 6.38 -0.79
N ASN A 477 -5.83 7.16 -1.88
CA ASN A 477 -4.66 7.83 -2.44
C ASN A 477 -4.07 8.91 -1.51
N LEU A 478 -4.90 9.52 -0.66
CA LEU A 478 -4.41 10.44 0.39
C LEU A 478 -3.49 9.74 1.39
N GLY A 479 -3.80 8.51 1.80
CA GLY A 479 -2.98 7.76 2.75
C GLY A 479 -1.69 7.24 2.14
N VAL A 480 -1.75 6.74 0.89
CA VAL A 480 -0.57 6.37 0.09
C VAL A 480 0.39 7.56 -0.02
N THR A 481 -0.12 8.71 -0.48
CA THR A 481 0.68 9.93 -0.66
C THR A 481 1.21 10.46 0.67
N THR A 482 0.42 10.40 1.76
CA THR A 482 0.84 10.84 3.10
C THR A 482 1.97 10.00 3.67
N SER A 483 2.00 8.69 3.39
CA SER A 483 3.12 7.80 3.77
C SER A 483 4.45 8.31 3.19
N ILE A 484 4.45 8.66 1.90
CA ILE A 484 5.62 9.15 1.16
C ILE A 484 6.02 10.56 1.64
N ILE A 485 5.07 11.50 1.76
CA ILE A 485 5.32 12.84 2.32
C ILE A 485 5.97 12.73 3.69
N THR A 486 5.44 11.85 4.53
CA THR A 486 5.92 11.59 5.89
C THR A 486 7.34 11.02 5.89
N ALA A 487 7.63 10.01 5.05
CA ALA A 487 8.96 9.43 4.93
C ALA A 487 10.03 10.44 4.48
N ILE A 488 9.67 11.40 3.64
CA ILE A 488 10.54 12.50 3.18
C ILE A 488 10.71 13.57 4.27
N ARG A 489 9.61 14.13 4.80
CA ARG A 489 9.66 15.23 5.78
C ARG A 489 10.28 14.80 7.11
N ASP A 490 10.14 13.55 7.52
CA ASP A 490 10.85 13.03 8.69
C ASP A 490 12.38 13.11 8.49
N GLN A 491 12.89 12.81 7.29
CA GLN A 491 14.32 12.84 7.00
C GLN A 491 14.85 14.25 6.70
N ARG A 492 14.01 15.09 6.07
CA ARG A 492 14.30 16.48 5.69
C ARG A 492 13.23 17.43 6.26
N PRO A 493 13.26 17.71 7.58
CA PRO A 493 12.28 18.59 8.23
C PRO A 493 12.41 20.06 7.78
N ASP A 494 13.53 20.41 7.14
CA ASP A 494 13.77 21.70 6.48
C ASP A 494 12.84 21.95 5.28
N LEU A 495 12.26 20.90 4.68
CA LEU A 495 11.35 21.04 3.55
C LEU A 495 9.94 21.46 4.00
N LYS A 496 9.48 22.58 3.43
CA LYS A 496 8.10 23.09 3.60
C LYS A 496 7.10 22.05 3.09
N HIS A 497 6.08 21.76 3.90
CA HIS A 497 5.09 20.70 3.62
C HIS A 497 4.49 20.77 2.22
N TRP A 498 3.97 21.95 1.84
CA TRP A 498 3.31 22.16 0.56
C TRP A 498 4.23 21.92 -0.65
N VAL A 499 5.55 22.18 -0.53
CA VAL A 499 6.53 21.93 -1.60
C VAL A 499 6.67 20.42 -1.83
N VAL A 500 6.68 19.63 -0.75
CA VAL A 500 6.73 18.16 -0.84
C VAL A 500 5.43 17.61 -1.43
N VAL A 501 4.27 18.14 -1.02
CA VAL A 501 2.96 17.77 -1.60
C VAL A 501 2.91 18.04 -3.10
N VAL A 502 3.23 19.26 -3.54
CA VAL A 502 3.22 19.64 -4.96
C VAL A 502 4.24 18.82 -5.74
N GLY A 503 5.47 18.67 -5.24
CA GLY A 503 6.51 17.87 -5.91
C GLY A 503 6.11 16.41 -6.11
N ILE A 504 5.50 15.77 -5.10
CA ILE A 504 5.00 14.39 -5.22
C ILE A 504 3.83 14.33 -6.20
N ALA A 505 2.88 15.27 -6.16
CA ALA A 505 1.76 15.30 -7.10
C ALA A 505 2.23 15.50 -8.55
N THR A 506 3.23 16.34 -8.79
CA THR A 506 3.84 16.53 -10.12
C THR A 506 4.55 15.26 -10.60
N ILE A 507 5.33 14.59 -9.74
CA ILE A 507 6.00 13.32 -10.08
C ILE A 507 4.95 12.22 -10.35
N GLY A 508 3.95 12.10 -9.49
CA GLY A 508 2.86 11.13 -9.62
C GLY A 508 1.97 11.38 -10.85
N PHE A 509 1.83 12.63 -11.28
CA PHE A 509 1.19 12.96 -12.56
C PHE A 509 1.99 12.40 -13.73
N PHE A 510 3.27 12.78 -13.87
CA PHE A 510 4.10 12.36 -15.01
C PHE A 510 4.32 10.85 -15.07
N LEU A 511 4.56 10.18 -13.93
CA LEU A 511 4.67 8.72 -13.89
C LEU A 511 3.32 8.03 -14.10
N GLY A 512 2.22 8.65 -13.69
CA GLY A 512 0.87 8.15 -13.91
C GLY A 512 0.47 8.07 -15.38
N LEU A 513 0.99 8.97 -16.23
CA LEU A 513 0.74 8.94 -17.68
C LEU A 513 1.13 7.60 -18.33
N LEU A 514 2.12 6.88 -17.78
CA LEU A 514 2.57 5.58 -18.29
C LEU A 514 1.49 4.49 -18.22
N TYR A 515 0.50 4.62 -17.35
CA TYR A 515 -0.60 3.67 -17.20
C TYR A 515 -1.87 4.09 -17.95
N LEU A 516 -1.85 5.26 -18.61
CA LEU A 516 -2.94 5.81 -19.43
C LEU A 516 -2.65 5.71 -20.93
N THR A 517 -1.68 4.88 -21.31
CA THR A 517 -1.35 4.54 -22.69
C THR A 517 -2.08 3.24 -23.10
N PRO A 518 -2.20 2.92 -24.41
CA PRO A 518 -2.76 1.67 -24.92
C PRO A 518 -2.32 0.38 -24.21
N GLY A 519 -1.03 0.24 -23.91
CA GLY A 519 -0.46 -0.90 -23.17
C GLY A 519 -0.45 -0.74 -21.64
N GLY A 520 -1.01 0.34 -21.10
CA GLY A 520 -0.86 0.77 -19.72
C GLY A 520 -1.38 -0.20 -18.66
N PHE A 521 -2.39 -1.03 -18.99
CA PHE A 521 -2.94 -2.04 -18.07
C PHE A 521 -2.04 -3.26 -17.91
N GLU A 522 -1.47 -3.80 -18.99
CA GLU A 522 -0.49 -4.89 -18.89
C GLU A 522 0.78 -4.43 -18.15
N PHE A 523 1.14 -3.15 -18.33
CA PHE A 523 2.21 -2.51 -17.55
C PHE A 523 1.84 -2.30 -16.06
N LEU A 524 0.57 -1.98 -15.76
CA LEU A 524 0.05 -1.89 -14.39
C LEU A 524 0.17 -3.24 -13.67
N ASP A 525 -0.22 -4.35 -14.30
CA ASP A 525 -0.19 -5.68 -13.69
C ASP A 525 1.24 -6.11 -13.31
N VAL A 526 2.24 -5.76 -14.13
CA VAL A 526 3.67 -5.94 -13.83
C VAL A 526 4.06 -5.11 -12.59
N MET A 527 3.63 -3.86 -12.50
CA MET A 527 4.00 -2.95 -11.42
C MET A 527 3.27 -3.26 -10.09
N ASP A 528 2.00 -3.65 -10.12
CA ASP A 528 1.28 -4.14 -8.93
C ASP A 528 1.90 -5.44 -8.43
N GLY A 529 2.20 -6.39 -9.34
CA GLY A 529 2.86 -7.65 -9.00
C GLY A 529 4.23 -7.46 -8.34
N PHE A 530 5.23 -7.01 -9.12
CA PHE A 530 6.61 -6.92 -8.65
C PHE A 530 6.86 -5.75 -7.69
N GLY A 531 6.21 -4.60 -7.94
CA GLY A 531 6.47 -3.34 -7.25
C GLY A 531 5.60 -3.06 -6.03
N ALA A 532 4.49 -3.79 -5.84
CA ALA A 532 3.65 -3.67 -4.65
C ALA A 532 3.43 -5.01 -3.91
N LYS A 533 2.82 -6.00 -4.57
CA LYS A 533 2.40 -7.28 -3.98
C LYS A 533 3.57 -8.08 -3.39
N TYR A 534 4.61 -8.36 -4.15
CA TYR A 534 5.73 -9.16 -3.64
C TYR A 534 6.59 -8.41 -2.62
N ILE A 535 6.76 -7.09 -2.76
CA ILE A 535 7.50 -6.27 -1.79
C ILE A 535 6.73 -6.21 -0.46
N SER A 536 5.44 -5.87 -0.48
CA SER A 536 4.63 -5.78 0.74
C SER A 536 4.55 -7.11 1.50
N LEU A 537 4.28 -8.24 0.83
CA LEU A 537 4.29 -9.56 1.48
C LEU A 537 5.65 -9.93 2.08
N THR A 538 6.74 -9.64 1.37
CA THR A 538 8.11 -9.91 1.86
C THR A 538 8.43 -9.08 3.09
N PHE A 539 8.10 -7.78 3.07
CA PHE A 539 8.44 -6.86 4.14
C PHE A 539 7.47 -6.90 5.32
N ALA A 540 6.22 -7.35 5.12
CA ALA A 540 5.30 -7.69 6.19
C ALA A 540 5.86 -8.77 7.14
N VAL A 541 6.44 -9.84 6.59
CA VAL A 541 7.15 -10.85 7.39
C VAL A 541 8.24 -10.20 8.24
N PHE A 542 9.12 -9.41 7.60
CA PHE A 542 10.24 -8.79 8.31
C PHE A 542 9.79 -7.78 9.36
N GLU A 543 8.72 -7.02 9.12
CA GLU A 543 8.11 -6.12 10.09
C GLU A 543 7.59 -6.92 11.30
N LEU A 544 6.74 -7.92 11.08
CA LEU A 544 6.14 -8.72 12.15
C LEU A 544 7.19 -9.46 12.98
N VAL A 545 8.23 -10.02 12.35
CA VAL A 545 9.36 -10.64 13.05
C VAL A 545 10.17 -9.60 13.83
N THR A 546 10.43 -8.42 13.25
CA THR A 546 11.14 -7.33 13.94
C THR A 546 10.38 -6.88 15.18
N VAL A 547 9.08 -6.63 15.04
CA VAL A 547 8.24 -6.10 16.10
C VAL A 547 8.01 -7.16 17.18
N ALA A 548 7.56 -8.37 16.83
CA ALA A 548 7.22 -9.39 17.80
C ALA A 548 8.44 -10.07 18.47
N TRP A 549 9.53 -10.31 17.72
CA TRP A 549 10.66 -11.15 18.20
C TRP A 549 11.95 -10.38 18.49
N ILE A 550 12.26 -9.32 17.73
CA ILE A 550 13.46 -8.49 17.96
C ILE A 550 13.18 -7.42 19.03
N TYR A 551 12.11 -6.64 18.87
CA TYR A 551 11.69 -5.61 19.82
C TYR A 551 10.96 -6.21 21.03
N GLY A 552 10.09 -7.19 20.77
CA GLY A 552 9.50 -8.08 21.78
C GLY A 552 8.05 -7.77 22.12
N VAL A 553 7.16 -8.77 22.00
CA VAL A 553 5.73 -8.67 22.37
C VAL A 553 5.54 -8.08 23.78
N ASP A 554 6.33 -8.49 24.76
CA ASP A 554 6.23 -7.98 26.14
C ASP A 554 6.55 -6.50 26.30
N ARG A 555 7.40 -5.93 25.43
CA ARG A 555 7.61 -4.48 25.39
C ARG A 555 6.42 -3.78 24.74
N ILE A 556 5.90 -4.28 23.62
CA ILE A 556 4.70 -3.72 22.96
C ILE A 556 3.51 -3.70 23.93
N CYS A 557 3.31 -4.75 24.72
CA CYS A 557 2.27 -4.82 25.74
C CYS A 557 2.46 -3.76 26.85
N ARG A 558 3.70 -3.43 27.22
CA ARG A 558 4.03 -2.36 28.16
C ARG A 558 3.88 -0.97 27.53
N ASP A 559 4.27 -0.80 26.27
CA ASP A 559 4.08 0.43 25.49
C ASP A 559 2.58 0.78 25.38
N ILE A 560 1.73 -0.21 25.06
CA ILE A 560 0.27 -0.08 25.04
C ILE A 560 -0.28 0.28 26.41
N ARG A 561 0.23 -0.35 27.48
CA ARG A 561 -0.21 -0.04 28.84
C ARG A 561 0.17 1.38 29.24
N TYR A 562 1.39 1.81 28.96
CA TYR A 562 1.86 3.17 29.24
C TYR A 562 1.05 4.22 28.47
N MET A 563 0.77 3.93 27.19
CA MET A 563 0.06 4.83 26.27
C MET A 563 -1.45 4.93 26.54
N LEU A 564 -2.13 3.79 26.73
CA LEU A 564 -3.60 3.71 26.78
C LEU A 564 -4.18 3.29 28.14
N ASP A 565 -3.35 2.94 29.12
CA ASP A 565 -3.73 2.31 30.39
C ASP A 565 -4.60 1.04 30.22
N ARG A 566 -4.30 0.26 29.17
CA ARG A 566 -4.97 -1.02 28.88
C ARG A 566 -4.00 -2.19 28.99
N SER A 567 -4.44 -3.26 29.65
CA SER A 567 -3.80 -4.56 29.55
C SER A 567 -4.16 -5.24 28.22
N THR A 568 -3.16 -5.85 27.57
CA THR A 568 -3.34 -6.64 26.35
C THR A 568 -3.72 -8.09 26.70
N SER A 569 -4.83 -8.59 26.16
CA SER A 569 -5.23 -9.99 26.33
C SER A 569 -4.29 -10.97 25.59
N LEU A 570 -4.38 -12.25 25.96
CA LEU A 570 -3.62 -13.35 25.34
C LEU A 570 -3.84 -13.43 23.82
N TYR A 571 -5.05 -13.12 23.35
CA TYR A 571 -5.39 -13.08 21.92
C TYR A 571 -4.43 -12.20 21.11
N TRP A 572 -4.19 -10.95 21.51
CA TRP A 572 -3.27 -10.06 20.78
C TRP A 572 -1.82 -10.58 20.82
N ARG A 573 -1.38 -11.12 21.96
CA ARG A 573 -0.02 -11.67 22.13
C ARG A 573 0.21 -12.89 21.26
N LEU A 574 -0.78 -13.77 21.11
CA LEU A 574 -0.71 -14.92 20.20
C LEU A 574 -0.77 -14.49 18.72
N CYS A 575 -1.63 -13.53 18.37
CA CYS A 575 -1.73 -13.04 16.99
C CYS A 575 -0.42 -12.39 16.54
N TRP A 576 0.15 -11.46 17.33
CA TRP A 576 1.42 -10.81 17.00
C TRP A 576 2.63 -11.72 17.13
N GLY A 577 2.69 -12.51 18.21
CA GLY A 577 3.83 -13.37 18.50
C GLY A 577 3.99 -14.54 17.54
N LEU A 578 2.88 -15.14 17.10
CA LEU A 578 2.89 -16.44 16.43
C LEU A 578 2.04 -16.47 15.16
N ILE A 579 0.76 -16.13 15.25
CA ILE A 579 -0.18 -16.46 14.17
C ILE A 579 0.01 -15.58 12.94
N ALA A 580 0.08 -14.25 13.09
CA ALA A 580 0.29 -13.34 11.97
C ALA A 580 1.66 -13.53 11.29
N PRO A 581 2.80 -13.68 12.02
CA PRO A 581 4.08 -14.06 11.39
C PRO A 581 4.01 -15.37 10.59
N ILE A 582 3.43 -16.43 11.16
CA ILE A 582 3.35 -17.75 10.49
C ILE A 582 2.42 -17.70 9.28
N ALA A 583 1.23 -17.10 9.40
CA ALA A 583 0.31 -16.96 8.29
C ALA A 583 0.97 -16.20 7.13
N THR A 584 1.54 -15.02 7.40
CA THR A 584 2.22 -14.20 6.39
C THR A 584 3.40 -14.93 5.75
N MET A 585 4.15 -15.73 6.51
CA MET A 585 5.21 -16.59 5.97
C MET A 585 4.68 -17.67 5.03
N ILE A 586 3.61 -18.37 5.38
CA ILE A 586 2.99 -19.41 4.53
C ILE A 586 2.53 -18.79 3.21
N ILE A 587 1.90 -17.61 3.27
CA ILE A 587 1.40 -16.86 2.10
C ILE A 587 2.53 -16.37 1.22
N LEU A 588 3.62 -15.86 1.82
CA LEU A 588 4.80 -15.44 1.07
C LEU A 588 5.38 -16.63 0.30
N VAL A 589 5.62 -17.75 1.00
CA VAL A 589 6.15 -18.99 0.40
C VAL A 589 5.22 -19.48 -0.73
N TYR A 590 3.92 -19.55 -0.49
CA TYR A 590 2.94 -19.94 -1.51
C TYR A 590 2.94 -18.99 -2.72
N SER A 591 2.99 -17.67 -2.50
CA SER A 591 3.03 -16.68 -3.59
C SER A 591 4.28 -16.74 -4.45
N LEU A 592 5.39 -17.21 -3.88
CA LEU A 592 6.64 -17.46 -4.61
C LEU A 592 6.61 -18.79 -5.37
N PHE A 593 5.85 -19.80 -4.90
CA PHE A 593 5.63 -21.06 -5.62
C PHE A 593 4.65 -20.89 -6.79
N GLU A 594 3.54 -20.17 -6.59
CA GLU A 594 2.56 -19.82 -7.64
C GLU A 594 2.98 -18.61 -8.50
N PHE A 595 4.23 -18.15 -8.38
CA PHE A 595 4.76 -17.07 -9.20
C PHE A 595 4.73 -17.47 -10.69
N LYS A 596 3.92 -16.76 -11.47
CA LYS A 596 3.87 -16.86 -12.93
C LYS A 596 4.35 -15.54 -13.52
N LEU A 597 5.27 -15.64 -14.48
CA LEU A 597 5.80 -14.48 -15.17
C LEU A 597 4.72 -13.88 -16.08
N PRO A 598 4.40 -12.58 -16.00
CA PRO A 598 3.46 -11.94 -16.92
C PRO A 598 3.90 -12.10 -18.39
N GLU A 599 2.93 -12.33 -19.28
CA GLU A 599 3.11 -12.54 -20.72
C GLU A 599 3.41 -11.23 -21.48
N VAL A 600 4.42 -10.50 -21.01
CA VAL A 600 4.87 -9.21 -21.54
C VAL A 600 6.31 -9.28 -22.04
N PRO A 601 6.77 -8.36 -22.92
CA PRO A 601 8.16 -8.30 -23.35
C PRO A 601 9.14 -8.24 -22.17
N TRP A 602 10.26 -8.98 -22.30
CA TRP A 602 11.24 -9.17 -21.22
C TRP A 602 11.70 -7.88 -20.54
N GLY A 603 11.82 -6.75 -21.26
CA GLY A 603 12.22 -5.46 -20.69
C GLY A 603 11.31 -4.98 -19.55
N TYR A 604 10.00 -5.21 -19.62
CA TYR A 604 9.06 -4.82 -18.57
C TYR A 604 9.17 -5.74 -17.34
N ASN A 605 9.30 -7.05 -17.58
CA ASN A 605 9.58 -8.03 -16.52
C ASN A 605 10.92 -7.73 -15.82
N ALA A 606 11.97 -7.40 -16.58
CA ALA A 606 13.27 -7.00 -16.04
C ALA A 606 13.22 -5.72 -15.20
N LEU A 607 12.39 -4.73 -15.59
CA LEU A 607 12.14 -3.53 -14.79
C LEU A 607 11.44 -3.87 -13.48
N GLY A 608 10.37 -4.69 -13.51
CA GLY A 608 9.67 -5.18 -12.33
C GLY A 608 10.61 -5.91 -11.35
N PHE A 609 11.36 -6.89 -11.85
CA PHE A 609 12.38 -7.59 -11.07
C PHE A 609 13.45 -6.64 -10.50
N SER A 610 13.87 -5.62 -11.24
CA SER A 610 14.85 -4.63 -10.77
C SER A 610 14.31 -3.84 -9.58
N ILE A 611 13.05 -3.41 -9.62
CA ILE A 611 12.38 -2.71 -8.50
C ILE A 611 12.29 -3.63 -7.28
N PHE A 612 11.88 -4.89 -7.46
CA PHE A 612 11.82 -5.89 -6.38
C PHE A 612 13.20 -6.12 -5.74
N VAL A 613 14.25 -6.32 -6.55
CA VAL A 613 15.64 -6.50 -6.07
C VAL A 613 16.14 -5.26 -5.32
N ILE A 614 15.91 -4.05 -5.85
CA ILE A 614 16.29 -2.79 -5.19
C ILE A 614 15.62 -2.66 -3.81
N ALA A 615 14.36 -3.06 -3.68
CA ALA A 615 13.64 -3.06 -2.41
C ALA A 615 14.17 -4.13 -1.43
N VAL A 616 14.32 -5.38 -1.86
CA VAL A 616 14.87 -6.47 -1.03
C VAL A 616 16.28 -6.14 -0.53
N LEU A 617 17.13 -5.54 -1.37
CA LEU A 617 18.49 -5.13 -1.00
C LEU A 617 18.54 -4.00 0.05
N GLN A 618 17.45 -3.26 0.30
CA GLN A 618 17.43 -2.25 1.36
C GLN A 618 17.70 -2.86 2.73
N LEU A 619 17.16 -4.06 3.02
CA LEU A 619 17.32 -4.68 4.33
C LEU A 619 18.79 -4.98 4.69
N PRO A 620 19.56 -5.76 3.90
CA PRO A 620 20.97 -5.98 4.19
C PRO A 620 21.82 -4.71 4.08
N ALA A 621 21.52 -3.80 3.14
CA ALA A 621 22.27 -2.54 2.99
C ALA A 621 22.16 -1.66 4.24
N TRP A 622 20.95 -1.44 4.75
CA TRP A 622 20.73 -0.66 5.97
C TRP A 622 21.27 -1.37 7.23
N TYR A 623 21.20 -2.70 7.30
CA TYR A 623 21.80 -3.47 8.40
C TYR A 623 23.32 -3.28 8.46
N LEU A 624 24.01 -3.43 7.33
CA LEU A 624 25.46 -3.20 7.22
C LEU A 624 25.84 -1.74 7.50
N TYR A 625 25.07 -0.79 6.98
CA TYR A 625 25.28 0.65 7.23
C TYR A 625 25.12 1.00 8.72
N ALA A 626 24.12 0.44 9.41
CA ALA A 626 23.92 0.62 10.84
C ALA A 626 25.12 0.07 11.65
N ILE A 627 25.64 -1.10 11.29
CA ILE A 627 26.84 -1.68 11.92
C ILE A 627 28.06 -0.78 11.71
N TYR A 628 28.29 -0.32 10.47
CA TYR A 628 29.39 0.58 10.13
C TYR A 628 29.34 1.89 10.94
N CYS A 629 28.17 2.55 10.96
CA CYS A 629 27.96 3.78 11.71
C CYS A 629 28.16 3.59 13.22
N ARG A 630 27.73 2.43 13.77
CA ARG A 630 27.89 2.13 15.20
C ARG A 630 29.35 1.88 15.57
N ARG A 631 30.08 1.07 14.80
CA ARG A 631 31.52 0.82 15.01
C ARG A 631 32.31 2.12 14.95
N ARG A 632 32.05 2.99 13.97
CA ARG A 632 32.73 4.29 13.83
C ARG A 632 32.51 5.25 15.01
N ARG A 633 31.44 5.09 15.82
CA ARG A 633 31.14 5.95 16.98
C ARG A 633 31.60 5.39 18.33
N HIS A 634 31.60 4.06 18.50
CA HIS A 634 31.79 3.44 19.82
C HIS A 634 32.89 2.37 19.88
N ASP A 635 33.64 2.16 18.78
CA ASP A 635 34.72 1.19 18.63
C ASP A 635 34.41 -0.21 19.21
N GLU A 636 33.18 -0.69 18.95
CA GLU A 636 32.73 -2.01 19.39
C GLU A 636 33.18 -3.11 18.40
N SER A 637 33.40 -4.32 18.92
CA SER A 637 33.64 -5.51 18.09
C SER A 637 32.45 -5.81 17.17
N LEU A 638 32.72 -6.39 15.99
CA LEU A 638 31.70 -6.65 14.95
C LEU A 638 30.45 -7.35 15.50
N ARG A 639 30.63 -8.42 16.29
CA ARG A 639 29.52 -9.19 16.90
C ARG A 639 28.70 -8.35 17.88
N LYS A 640 29.35 -7.50 18.69
CA LYS A 640 28.68 -6.63 19.66
C LYS A 640 27.91 -5.51 18.95
N ALA A 641 28.49 -4.92 17.90
CA ALA A 641 27.81 -3.95 17.04
C ALA A 641 26.59 -4.57 16.34
N ALA A 642 26.73 -5.74 15.73
CA ALA A 642 25.66 -6.48 15.03
C ALA A 642 24.46 -6.83 15.94
N TRP A 643 24.72 -7.16 17.21
CA TRP A 643 23.66 -7.35 18.20
C TRP A 643 23.04 -6.03 18.66
N ASN A 644 23.86 -5.01 18.93
CA ASN A 644 23.38 -3.75 19.47
C ASN A 644 22.63 -2.87 18.45
N VAL A 645 22.77 -3.08 17.13
CA VAL A 645 21.92 -2.42 16.11
C VAL A 645 20.48 -2.97 16.06
N LEU A 646 20.21 -4.10 16.71
CA LEU A 646 18.87 -4.66 16.86
C LEU A 646 18.15 -4.18 18.13
N LYS A 647 18.82 -3.36 18.96
CA LYS A 647 18.22 -2.74 20.17
C LYS A 647 17.72 -1.34 19.85
N PRO A 648 16.68 -0.84 20.55
CA PRO A 648 16.19 0.52 20.39
C PRO A 648 17.28 1.58 20.57
N LEU A 649 17.20 2.65 19.78
CA LEU A 649 18.00 3.85 19.98
C LEU A 649 17.59 4.58 21.27
N THR A 650 18.51 5.38 21.82
CA THR A 650 18.22 6.30 22.94
C THR A 650 17.21 7.40 22.57
N SER A 651 16.93 7.59 21.28
CA SER A 651 15.86 8.46 20.78
C SER A 651 14.50 7.77 20.73
N TRP A 652 14.40 6.45 20.86
CA TRP A 652 13.13 5.71 20.76
C TRP A 652 12.21 5.96 21.96
N GLY A 653 10.90 5.93 21.72
CA GLY A 653 9.84 6.18 22.70
C GLY A 653 8.97 7.40 22.36
N PRO A 654 8.19 7.90 23.34
CA PRO A 654 7.26 9.04 23.17
C PRO A 654 7.88 10.31 22.57
N GLU A 655 7.09 11.14 21.91
CA GLU A 655 7.54 12.41 21.31
C GLU A 655 8.07 13.39 22.36
N ASN A 656 7.35 13.56 23.48
CA ASN A 656 7.75 14.45 24.56
C ASN A 656 8.91 13.84 25.38
N ASP A 657 9.98 14.61 25.55
CA ASP A 657 11.18 14.16 26.27
C ASP A 657 10.93 13.83 27.74
N SER A 658 9.99 14.50 28.42
CA SER A 658 9.63 14.18 29.81
C SER A 658 8.93 12.82 29.92
N LEU A 659 7.96 12.55 29.04
CA LEU A 659 7.31 11.23 28.93
C LEU A 659 8.33 10.15 28.55
N ARG A 660 9.25 10.44 27.62
CA ARG A 660 10.33 9.50 27.23
C ARG A 660 11.35 9.26 28.36
N ALA A 661 11.53 10.19 29.29
CA ALA A 661 12.34 9.97 30.48
C ALA A 661 11.65 9.00 31.45
N ILE A 662 10.38 9.27 31.81
CA ILE A 662 9.57 8.42 32.70
C ILE A 662 9.46 6.99 32.16
N TYR A 663 9.08 6.85 30.88
CA TYR A 663 9.00 5.56 30.20
C TYR A 663 10.31 4.76 30.26
N ARG A 664 11.47 5.42 30.16
CA ARG A 664 12.77 4.75 30.27
C ARG A 664 13.04 4.22 31.66
N THR A 665 12.72 4.98 32.70
CA THR A 665 12.83 4.52 34.09
C THR A 665 11.94 3.28 34.34
N GLU A 666 10.72 3.26 33.79
CA GLU A 666 9.84 2.08 33.85
C GLU A 666 10.41 0.87 33.07
N GLU A 667 10.96 1.07 31.88
CA GLU A 667 11.62 0.02 31.09
C GLU A 667 12.86 -0.55 31.78
N GLU A 668 13.66 0.27 32.43
CA GLU A 668 14.85 -0.14 33.19
C GLU A 668 14.47 -0.97 34.42
N GLN A 669 13.50 -0.50 35.21
CA GLN A 669 12.97 -1.25 36.36
C GLN A 669 12.38 -2.61 35.96
N ALA A 670 11.70 -2.67 34.82
CA ALA A 670 11.15 -3.92 34.30
C ALA A 670 12.25 -4.88 33.79
N GLN A 671 13.30 -4.37 33.12
CA GLN A 671 14.45 -5.19 32.71
C GLN A 671 15.20 -5.80 33.89
N VAL A 672 15.35 -5.07 35.01
CA VAL A 672 15.96 -5.61 36.25
C VAL A 672 15.14 -6.79 36.80
N LYS A 673 13.81 -6.77 36.67
CA LYS A 673 12.93 -7.89 37.09
C LYS A 673 13.01 -9.13 36.18
N GLU A 674 13.57 -9.03 34.98
CA GLU A 674 13.68 -10.15 34.04
C GLU A 674 14.96 -11.00 34.18
N VAL A 675 15.90 -10.62 35.04
CA VAL A 675 17.28 -11.17 35.06
C VAL A 675 17.38 -12.67 35.40
N PHE A 676 16.33 -13.30 35.95
CA PHE A 676 16.28 -14.77 36.12
C PHE A 676 16.04 -15.49 34.78
N PRO A 677 17.03 -16.22 34.23
CA PRO A 677 16.95 -16.74 32.86
C PRO A 677 16.07 -18.00 32.80
N PRO A 678 14.96 -18.00 32.05
CA PRO A 678 14.23 -19.23 31.78
C PRO A 678 14.98 -20.06 30.71
N SER A 679 14.77 -21.37 30.70
CA SER A 679 15.18 -22.26 29.59
C SER A 679 14.54 -21.84 28.26
N LEU A 680 15.03 -22.32 27.12
CA LEU A 680 14.52 -21.91 25.80
C LEU A 680 12.98 -22.10 25.67
N GLY A 681 12.47 -23.25 26.14
CA GLY A 681 11.03 -23.52 26.20
C GLY A 681 10.28 -22.60 27.16
N GLN A 682 10.85 -22.30 28.33
CA GLN A 682 10.26 -21.32 29.26
C GLN A 682 10.35 -19.88 28.75
N ARG A 683 11.34 -19.50 27.92
CA ARG A 683 11.42 -18.17 27.28
C ARG A 683 10.29 -17.99 26.29
N ILE A 684 10.05 -18.99 25.44
CA ILE A 684 8.92 -19.01 24.51
C ILE A 684 7.60 -18.99 25.29
N ARG A 685 7.48 -19.80 26.35
CA ARG A 685 6.27 -19.86 27.20
C ARG A 685 6.00 -18.55 27.96
N LYS A 686 7.01 -17.93 28.56
CA LYS A 686 6.91 -16.66 29.30
C LYS A 686 6.56 -15.50 28.34
N ARG A 687 7.30 -15.37 27.23
CA ARG A 687 7.09 -14.31 26.21
C ARG A 687 5.73 -14.38 25.51
N MET A 688 5.16 -15.58 25.30
CA MET A 688 3.86 -15.71 24.62
C MET A 688 2.68 -15.77 25.60
N PHE A 689 2.83 -16.40 26.78
CA PHE A 689 1.70 -16.68 27.68
C PHE A 689 1.68 -15.86 28.97
N ASN A 690 2.76 -15.15 29.34
CA ASN A 690 2.89 -14.43 30.64
C ASN A 690 2.53 -15.31 31.85
N MET A 691 2.85 -16.60 31.75
CA MET A 691 2.81 -17.53 32.86
C MET A 691 4.20 -17.51 33.51
N SER A 692 4.23 -17.32 34.83
CA SER A 692 5.42 -17.36 35.69
C SER A 692 6.14 -18.70 35.61
#